data_AF-A0A2E5VBB2-F1
#
_entry.id   AF-A0A2E5VBB2-F1
#
_cell.length_a   1.000
_cell.length_b   1.000
_cell.length_c   1.000
_cell.angle_alpha   90.00
_cell.angle_beta   90.00
_cell.angle_gamma   90.00
#
_symmetry.space_group_name_H-M   'P 1'
#
loop_
_entity.id
_entity.type
_entity.pdbx_description
1 polymer ?
#
loop_
_entity_poly.entity_id
_entity_poly.type
_entity_poly.pdbx_seq_one_letter_code
_entity_poly.pdbx_strand_id
1 'polypeptide(L)'
;MKNIIPIFCITIIIFGCGGGGGSSSSSGGSSSSSTGDNNSPSIDTTPIAFAFTDQSNVKRSALITSSSITVTGINAASAISVTNGEYSIAGGAYTSLAGTVTNGQTVTVQHTSSSSLNANINTTLTIGTISDTFTSTTTNTNNSPIITNTPINYSVIENQLSAFTVSVSDSDNDVISFALSGVDSSKLNIDSSGAITFKSVPDYEAPTDSGSNNIYDLIVSISDGIESASKNFTITVTDQAVEVNYYATPQSDPEHIPGTFNPKNCWYDSGGKKWLWTAPGLTDAQKAATYTQGQSVQIGGQNHNITCWGDWQLNFGIYVSGWAGQDRKDVGLYGISFYTRIYRELNLIPVGQAGIWGQWIQPNGVHPHSAFNSIEGGVFLDDKMGRSLYPKYMASGQSHLYNSNSSQFGWGFNEKRVSCDYQNGIHLANKLIYPPNLISFDENQDSYSTSGGIFFGHGWIALPMIGGKARSDWATAGGGESDKSVDSGKLTWTFFADAKNFSGPVHAYVPEMWYRRYQNFNVLEILDDSSNWNSGTTFSSKLKDLYAGRITISDFMPHLTAQSWYADGTGAYSNNGNSGPYWVRKKDTLAFSPGGSISVGAERDQTWAFTETDSQGNLFMKTFLPRIPDTFNLEPFTLSSRSYSVEYYNNFVSFFNTSADISTVNLSLNNLTHPLAISARTGSEITSADEIKPDTDLDEFPWADVSGATDKYKFKLGVNVQVQEVNRGQDVYFDWKNNANRMFNQYYKVIPAGELVNYQFIRVTENDVPAKLKTYTRENRTNTYSLMPHVKTTQDIAKENEAITNTKNLFNVDTQPLDFSCWVCDISNGCDPTVRETTLDDGSKISYRWYKFKDQPTFHKLKIDFPTIYTDPYLDFLQAKVEQMHENWYNSKDFLSRPTTANGIAVKLAEIDNNLIVTPPTGKEKGWVPIVLSVEMPYGKWITDVVNSRGGPNDENIKDY
;
A
#
# COMPACT_ATOMS: atom_id res chain seq x y z
N MET A 1 -49.94 20.08 -5.29
CA MET A 1 -50.24 21.51 -5.51
C MET A 1 -49.92 21.80 -6.96
N LYS A 2 -50.86 22.21 -7.83
CA LYS A 2 -51.35 23.60 -8.03
C LYS A 2 -50.23 24.61 -8.38
N ASN A 3 -50.24 25.04 -9.65
CA ASN A 3 -49.96 26.41 -10.13
C ASN A 3 -48.48 26.91 -10.05
N ILE A 4 -47.97 27.85 -10.87
CA ILE A 4 -48.55 28.67 -11.97
C ILE A 4 -47.46 29.09 -13.01
N ILE A 5 -47.87 29.71 -14.14
CA ILE A 5 -47.03 30.14 -15.29
C ILE A 5 -46.88 31.69 -15.35
N PRO A 6 -45.75 32.22 -15.83
CA PRO A 6 -45.68 33.36 -16.77
C PRO A 6 -44.97 32.96 -18.10
N ILE A 7 -45.30 33.41 -19.34
CA ILE A 7 -45.64 34.75 -19.91
C ILE A 7 -44.38 35.67 -19.95
N PHE A 8 -43.88 36.23 -21.06
CA PHE A 8 -44.18 36.25 -22.54
C PHE A 8 -42.81 36.44 -23.29
N CYS A 9 -42.58 36.61 -24.62
CA CYS A 9 -43.25 37.12 -25.85
C CYS A 9 -42.87 36.18 -27.06
N ILE A 10 -43.30 36.24 -28.34
CA ILE A 10 -43.60 37.27 -29.39
C ILE A 10 -42.31 37.81 -30.06
N THR A 11 -42.01 37.64 -31.36
CA THR A 11 -42.77 37.71 -32.65
C THR A 11 -42.02 36.87 -33.76
N ILE A 12 -42.51 36.41 -34.94
CA ILE A 12 -43.85 36.28 -35.60
C ILE A 12 -43.80 35.36 -36.89
N ILE A 13 -44.98 34.92 -37.42
CA ILE A 13 -45.48 34.85 -38.84
C ILE A 13 -44.45 34.86 -40.03
N ILE A 14 -44.57 34.15 -41.19
CA ILE A 14 -45.56 33.27 -41.90
C ILE A 14 -44.83 32.65 -43.16
N PHE A 15 -45.20 31.64 -43.98
CA PHE A 15 -46.13 30.46 -44.07
C PHE A 15 -45.59 29.50 -45.19
N GLY A 16 -46.24 28.47 -45.78
CA GLY A 16 -47.65 28.02 -45.83
C GLY A 16 -47.81 26.56 -46.36
N CYS A 17 -48.91 26.20 -47.06
CA CYS A 17 -49.32 24.79 -47.23
C CYS A 17 -50.29 24.48 -48.43
N GLY A 18 -50.40 23.20 -48.84
CA GLY A 18 -51.51 22.62 -49.64
C GLY A 18 -51.16 22.20 -51.08
N GLY A 19 -51.88 21.26 -51.75
CA GLY A 19 -52.93 20.36 -51.23
C GLY A 19 -54.02 19.89 -52.23
N GLY A 20 -53.74 18.89 -53.09
CA GLY A 20 -54.72 17.89 -53.57
C GLY A 20 -55.74 18.18 -54.71
N GLY A 21 -55.59 17.47 -55.84
CA GLY A 21 -56.70 16.89 -56.65
C GLY A 21 -57.36 17.71 -57.79
N GLY A 22 -57.77 17.05 -58.89
CA GLY A 22 -58.70 17.64 -59.89
C GLY A 22 -58.61 17.21 -61.38
N SER A 23 -59.21 16.06 -61.73
CA SER A 23 -59.88 15.71 -63.02
C SER A 23 -59.77 16.56 -64.32
N SER A 24 -59.27 15.92 -65.39
CA SER A 24 -59.78 15.87 -66.81
C SER A 24 -60.33 17.11 -67.58
N SER A 25 -59.86 17.34 -68.83
CA SER A 25 -60.70 17.29 -70.07
C SER A 25 -60.03 17.72 -71.41
N SER A 26 -60.21 16.91 -72.46
CA SER A 26 -60.44 17.21 -73.91
C SER A 26 -59.82 18.40 -74.72
N SER A 27 -59.21 18.01 -75.87
CA SER A 27 -59.47 18.47 -77.27
C SER A 27 -58.95 19.80 -77.88
N GLY A 28 -58.44 19.68 -79.14
CA GLY A 28 -58.37 20.73 -80.18
C GLY A 28 -57.02 21.44 -80.36
N GLY A 29 -56.53 21.78 -81.57
CA GLY A 29 -56.94 21.38 -82.93
C GLY A 29 -56.43 22.31 -84.07
N SER A 30 -55.95 21.75 -85.20
CA SER A 30 -55.58 22.42 -86.48
C SER A 30 -54.36 23.39 -86.45
N SER A 31 -53.70 23.75 -87.57
CA SER A 31 -54.04 23.62 -89.00
C SER A 31 -52.86 23.32 -89.97
N SER A 32 -53.23 22.75 -91.12
CA SER A 32 -52.56 22.53 -92.43
C SER A 32 -51.67 23.67 -93.01
N SER A 33 -50.89 23.55 -94.11
CA SER A 33 -50.95 22.61 -95.27
C SER A 33 -49.67 22.54 -96.16
N SER A 34 -49.45 21.39 -96.84
CA SER A 34 -48.82 21.23 -98.19
C SER A 34 -47.28 21.46 -98.31
N THR A 35 -46.49 20.89 -99.26
CA THR A 35 -46.68 19.94 -100.40
C THR A 35 -45.41 19.08 -100.61
N GLY A 36 -45.53 17.90 -101.25
CA GLY A 36 -44.46 17.35 -102.13
C GLY A 36 -43.88 15.97 -101.75
N ASP A 37 -43.79 15.07 -102.73
CA ASP A 37 -43.25 13.71 -102.58
C ASP A 37 -41.71 13.66 -102.57
N ASN A 38 -41.13 12.68 -101.85
CA ASN A 38 -40.35 11.61 -102.51
C ASN A 38 -39.99 10.44 -101.58
N ASN A 39 -39.77 9.29 -102.22
CA ASN A 39 -39.47 7.96 -101.68
C ASN A 39 -38.49 7.93 -100.47
N SER A 40 -38.89 7.26 -99.39
CA SER A 40 -38.05 6.91 -98.23
C SER A 40 -38.26 5.44 -97.85
N PRO A 41 -37.25 4.73 -97.30
CA PRO A 41 -37.43 3.36 -96.87
C PRO A 41 -38.52 3.25 -95.80
N SER A 42 -39.30 2.16 -95.84
CA SER A 42 -40.35 1.92 -94.86
C SER A 42 -39.76 1.84 -93.46
N ILE A 43 -40.22 2.73 -92.57
CA ILE A 43 -39.79 2.80 -91.17
C ILE A 43 -40.10 1.47 -90.49
N ASP A 44 -39.06 0.75 -90.08
CA ASP A 44 -39.16 -0.48 -89.31
C ASP A 44 -38.63 -0.27 -87.89
N THR A 45 -39.50 -0.52 -86.93
CA THR A 45 -39.28 -0.45 -85.49
C THR A 45 -39.61 -1.76 -84.78
N THR A 46 -39.90 -2.85 -85.52
CA THR A 46 -40.12 -4.18 -84.95
C THR A 46 -38.82 -5.00 -85.03
N PRO A 47 -38.13 -5.25 -83.91
CA PRO A 47 -36.88 -6.02 -83.96
C PRO A 47 -37.13 -7.49 -84.29
N ILE A 48 -36.06 -8.17 -84.69
CA ILE A 48 -36.01 -9.63 -84.69
C ILE A 48 -36.15 -10.13 -83.24
N ALA A 49 -36.81 -11.27 -83.06
CA ALA A 49 -37.00 -11.89 -81.74
C ALA A 49 -35.66 -12.07 -81.01
N PHE A 50 -35.59 -11.53 -79.79
CA PHE A 50 -34.49 -11.71 -78.84
C PHE A 50 -34.95 -12.60 -77.69
N ALA A 51 -33.99 -13.20 -76.97
CA ALA A 51 -34.27 -13.98 -75.76
C ALA A 51 -33.13 -13.79 -74.75
N PHE A 52 -33.46 -13.73 -73.47
CA PHE A 52 -32.53 -13.82 -72.36
C PHE A 52 -32.32 -15.28 -71.95
N THR A 53 -31.15 -15.57 -71.36
CA THR A 53 -30.92 -16.86 -70.70
C THR A 53 -31.30 -16.72 -69.23
N ASP A 54 -32.34 -17.44 -68.80
CA ASP A 54 -32.74 -17.56 -67.39
C ASP A 54 -31.57 -18.05 -66.51
N GLN A 55 -31.51 -17.54 -65.29
CA GLN A 55 -30.49 -17.91 -64.30
C GLN A 55 -31.10 -18.73 -63.16
N SER A 56 -30.38 -19.75 -62.69
CA SER A 56 -30.81 -20.61 -61.59
C SER A 56 -29.70 -20.77 -60.55
N ASN A 57 -30.09 -21.09 -59.32
CA ASN A 57 -29.20 -21.14 -58.15
C ASN A 57 -28.54 -19.79 -57.82
N VAL A 58 -29.23 -18.67 -58.10
CA VAL A 58 -28.76 -17.35 -57.69
C VAL A 58 -28.87 -17.20 -56.16
N LYS A 59 -28.04 -16.33 -55.57
CA LYS A 59 -28.18 -15.94 -54.15
C LYS A 59 -29.57 -15.32 -53.89
N ARG A 60 -30.08 -15.48 -52.67
CA ARG A 60 -31.32 -14.83 -52.21
C ARG A 60 -31.10 -13.31 -52.05
N SER A 61 -32.15 -12.51 -52.24
CA SER A 61 -32.15 -11.05 -52.04
C SER A 61 -31.04 -10.28 -52.78
N ALA A 62 -30.50 -10.82 -53.87
CA ALA A 62 -29.30 -10.34 -54.55
C ALA A 62 -29.64 -9.65 -55.88
N LEU A 63 -28.83 -8.68 -56.31
CA LEU A 63 -29.02 -7.97 -57.57
C LEU A 63 -28.50 -8.81 -58.75
N ILE A 64 -29.40 -9.29 -59.61
CA ILE A 64 -29.13 -10.21 -60.72
C ILE A 64 -29.29 -9.51 -62.07
N THR A 65 -28.28 -9.62 -62.92
CA THR A 65 -28.26 -9.06 -64.28
C THR A 65 -28.33 -10.17 -65.33
N SER A 66 -29.11 -9.98 -66.38
CA SER A 66 -29.22 -10.89 -67.52
C SER A 66 -27.92 -10.95 -68.36
N SER A 67 -27.83 -11.95 -69.25
CA SER A 67 -26.97 -11.83 -70.43
C SER A 67 -27.39 -10.64 -71.29
N SER A 68 -26.44 -10.03 -72.01
CA SER A 68 -26.78 -8.99 -73.00
C SER A 68 -27.41 -9.60 -74.25
N ILE A 69 -28.51 -9.02 -74.72
CA ILE A 69 -29.00 -9.19 -76.10
C ILE A 69 -28.51 -8.04 -76.98
N THR A 70 -28.61 -8.19 -78.30
CA THR A 70 -28.32 -7.13 -79.27
C THR A 70 -29.57 -6.89 -80.13
N VAL A 71 -30.06 -5.66 -80.16
CA VAL A 71 -31.25 -5.29 -80.94
C VAL A 71 -30.89 -5.31 -82.43
N THR A 72 -31.61 -6.12 -83.22
CA THR A 72 -31.36 -6.27 -84.66
C THR A 72 -32.66 -6.23 -85.46
N GLY A 73 -32.58 -5.84 -86.73
CA GLY A 73 -33.68 -5.88 -87.70
C GLY A 73 -34.39 -4.54 -87.94
N ILE A 74 -34.35 -3.62 -86.97
CA ILE A 74 -34.96 -2.29 -87.09
C ILE A 74 -34.12 -1.35 -87.98
N ASN A 75 -34.76 -0.40 -88.65
CA ASN A 75 -34.08 0.68 -89.39
C ASN A 75 -34.33 2.08 -88.81
N ALA A 76 -35.26 2.20 -87.85
CA ALA A 76 -35.49 3.38 -87.03
C ALA A 76 -35.40 3.04 -85.53
N ALA A 77 -35.41 4.05 -84.67
CA ALA A 77 -35.41 3.85 -83.22
C ALA A 77 -36.72 3.22 -82.75
N SER A 78 -36.65 2.09 -82.07
CA SER A 78 -37.81 1.40 -81.50
C SER A 78 -38.04 1.82 -80.05
N ALA A 79 -39.29 1.81 -79.60
CA ALA A 79 -39.64 2.06 -78.20
C ALA A 79 -39.26 0.84 -77.34
N ILE A 80 -38.69 1.08 -76.16
CA ILE A 80 -38.25 0.05 -75.21
C ILE A 80 -38.83 0.35 -73.83
N SER A 81 -39.31 -0.69 -73.15
CA SER A 81 -39.88 -0.62 -71.80
C SER A 81 -39.68 -1.95 -71.05
N VAL A 82 -39.79 -1.90 -69.72
CA VAL A 82 -39.57 -3.06 -68.84
C VAL A 82 -40.68 -3.16 -67.79
N THR A 83 -41.00 -4.38 -67.37
CA THR A 83 -41.90 -4.66 -66.23
C THR A 83 -41.14 -5.50 -65.21
N ASN A 84 -41.31 -5.19 -63.92
CA ASN A 84 -40.70 -5.90 -62.78
C ASN A 84 -39.16 -6.00 -62.85
N GLY A 85 -38.51 -4.87 -63.15
CA GLY A 85 -37.04 -4.75 -63.16
C GLY A 85 -36.63 -3.46 -63.87
N GLU A 86 -35.34 -3.37 -64.19
CA GLU A 86 -34.74 -2.26 -64.93
C GLU A 86 -33.98 -2.76 -66.16
N TYR A 87 -33.72 -1.89 -67.13
CA TYR A 87 -32.89 -2.19 -68.30
C TYR A 87 -31.77 -1.16 -68.49
N SER A 88 -30.68 -1.57 -69.13
CA SER A 88 -29.58 -0.70 -69.58
C SER A 88 -29.37 -0.85 -71.07
N ILE A 89 -29.20 0.27 -71.79
CA ILE A 89 -28.81 0.29 -73.21
C ILE A 89 -27.31 0.59 -73.30
N ALA A 90 -26.58 -0.19 -74.09
CA ALA A 90 -25.17 0.03 -74.42
C ALA A 90 -24.22 0.21 -73.21
N GLY A 91 -24.60 -0.33 -72.04
CA GLY A 91 -23.83 -0.19 -70.79
C GLY A 91 -24.05 1.13 -70.05
N GLY A 92 -25.11 1.87 -70.36
CA GLY A 92 -25.55 3.04 -69.58
C GLY A 92 -26.12 2.69 -68.20
N ALA A 93 -26.61 3.69 -67.48
CA ALA A 93 -27.33 3.46 -66.23
C ALA A 93 -28.59 2.61 -66.44
N TYR A 94 -28.94 1.80 -65.44
CA TYR A 94 -30.20 1.07 -65.41
C TYR A 94 -31.38 2.02 -65.18
N THR A 95 -32.53 1.69 -65.77
CA THR A 95 -33.77 2.45 -65.63
C THR A 95 -35.00 1.56 -65.83
N SER A 96 -36.09 1.89 -65.15
CA SER A 96 -37.44 1.35 -65.39
C SER A 96 -38.30 2.25 -66.29
N LEU A 97 -37.84 3.47 -66.61
CA LEU A 97 -38.56 4.41 -67.48
C LEU A 97 -38.49 3.96 -68.95
N ALA A 98 -39.59 4.10 -69.68
CA ALA A 98 -39.62 3.82 -71.12
C ALA A 98 -38.74 4.80 -71.92
N GLY A 99 -38.08 4.29 -72.96
CA GLY A 99 -37.18 5.05 -73.82
C GLY A 99 -37.16 4.53 -75.25
N THR A 100 -36.06 4.77 -75.97
CA THR A 100 -35.85 4.24 -77.33
C THR A 100 -34.49 3.58 -77.49
N VAL A 101 -34.41 2.59 -78.39
CA VAL A 101 -33.22 1.79 -78.70
C VAL A 101 -33.05 1.66 -80.23
N THR A 102 -31.81 1.63 -80.71
CA THR A 102 -31.47 1.58 -82.15
C THR A 102 -30.75 0.28 -82.54
N ASN A 103 -30.76 -0.01 -83.85
CA ASN A 103 -30.17 -1.23 -84.41
C ASN A 103 -28.67 -1.34 -84.08
N GLY A 104 -28.27 -2.50 -83.56
CA GLY A 104 -26.90 -2.78 -83.11
C GLY A 104 -26.60 -2.40 -81.66
N GLN A 105 -27.51 -1.74 -80.94
CA GLN A 105 -27.33 -1.50 -79.50
C GLN A 105 -27.54 -2.78 -78.69
N THR A 106 -26.73 -2.94 -77.65
CA THR A 106 -26.88 -4.00 -76.65
C THR A 106 -27.86 -3.59 -75.55
N VAL A 107 -28.58 -4.57 -74.99
CA VAL A 107 -29.45 -4.38 -73.82
C VAL A 107 -29.28 -5.51 -72.81
N THR A 108 -29.21 -5.15 -71.52
CA THR A 108 -29.34 -6.05 -70.38
C THR A 108 -30.54 -5.64 -69.53
N VAL A 109 -31.11 -6.60 -68.79
CA VAL A 109 -32.09 -6.34 -67.72
C VAL A 109 -31.57 -6.76 -66.35
N GLN A 110 -32.12 -6.18 -65.29
CA GLN A 110 -31.69 -6.41 -63.91
C GLN A 110 -32.88 -6.37 -62.93
N HIS A 111 -32.83 -7.21 -61.90
CA HIS A 111 -33.77 -7.19 -60.76
C HIS A 111 -33.09 -7.68 -59.47
N THR A 112 -33.75 -7.53 -58.33
CA THR A 112 -33.37 -8.24 -57.09
C THR A 112 -34.06 -9.62 -57.08
N SER A 113 -33.32 -10.69 -56.80
CA SER A 113 -33.84 -12.05 -56.66
C SER A 113 -34.73 -12.21 -55.42
N SER A 114 -35.45 -13.33 -55.34
CA SER A 114 -36.37 -13.60 -54.23
C SER A 114 -35.63 -13.72 -52.88
N SER A 115 -36.32 -13.39 -51.78
CA SER A 115 -35.86 -13.71 -50.43
C SER A 115 -36.19 -15.16 -50.03
N SER A 116 -37.04 -15.86 -50.79
CA SER A 116 -37.40 -17.27 -50.58
C SER A 116 -36.47 -18.24 -51.32
N LEU A 117 -36.35 -19.47 -50.81
CA LEU A 117 -35.66 -20.58 -51.49
C LEU A 117 -36.44 -21.07 -52.72
N ASN A 118 -35.73 -21.50 -53.76
CA ASN A 118 -36.28 -22.08 -55.00
C ASN A 118 -37.48 -21.27 -55.58
N ALA A 119 -37.33 -19.95 -55.62
CA ALA A 119 -38.38 -19.01 -55.98
C ALA A 119 -37.94 -18.10 -57.13
N ASN A 120 -38.88 -17.79 -58.03
CA ASN A 120 -38.61 -17.06 -59.25
C ASN A 120 -38.91 -15.55 -59.09
N ILE A 121 -38.06 -14.71 -59.67
CA ILE A 121 -38.36 -13.31 -60.02
C ILE A 121 -38.21 -13.15 -61.54
N ASN A 122 -39.18 -12.47 -62.15
CA ASN A 122 -39.33 -12.36 -63.59
C ASN A 122 -39.34 -10.88 -64.02
N THR A 123 -38.47 -10.52 -64.96
CA THR A 123 -38.39 -9.18 -65.59
C THR A 123 -38.69 -9.29 -67.07
N THR A 124 -39.77 -8.65 -67.53
CA THR A 124 -40.17 -8.68 -68.94
C THR A 124 -39.72 -7.41 -69.64
N LEU A 125 -38.88 -7.54 -70.67
CA LEU A 125 -38.50 -6.44 -71.57
C LEU A 125 -39.38 -6.47 -72.81
N THR A 126 -39.86 -5.30 -73.25
CA THR A 126 -40.55 -5.11 -74.53
C THR A 126 -39.77 -4.14 -75.40
N ILE A 127 -39.53 -4.48 -76.67
CA ILE A 127 -38.97 -3.60 -77.69
C ILE A 127 -39.89 -3.63 -78.92
N GLY A 128 -40.51 -2.49 -79.23
CA GLY A 128 -41.55 -2.39 -80.26
C GLY A 128 -42.77 -3.23 -79.89
N THR A 129 -42.96 -4.35 -80.60
CA THR A 129 -44.02 -5.34 -80.36
C THR A 129 -43.50 -6.70 -79.89
N ILE A 130 -42.18 -6.86 -79.77
CA ILE A 130 -41.51 -8.08 -79.31
C ILE A 130 -41.21 -7.95 -77.82
N SER A 131 -41.48 -9.00 -77.05
CA SER A 131 -41.13 -9.05 -75.63
C SER A 131 -40.57 -10.41 -75.24
N ASP A 132 -39.67 -10.42 -74.26
CA ASP A 132 -39.15 -11.61 -73.62
C ASP A 132 -38.99 -11.40 -72.10
N THR A 133 -38.93 -12.48 -71.33
CA THR A 133 -38.89 -12.45 -69.85
C THR A 133 -37.67 -13.15 -69.30
N PHE A 134 -36.77 -12.39 -68.69
CA PHE A 134 -35.66 -12.92 -67.91
C PHE A 134 -36.13 -13.36 -66.53
N THR A 135 -35.92 -14.62 -66.19
CA THR A 135 -36.18 -15.22 -64.88
C THR A 135 -34.89 -15.43 -64.12
N SER A 136 -34.87 -15.13 -62.82
CA SER A 136 -33.90 -15.73 -61.88
C SER A 136 -34.62 -16.61 -60.86
N THR A 137 -34.08 -17.82 -60.65
CA THR A 137 -34.52 -18.78 -59.64
C THR A 137 -33.46 -18.88 -58.55
N THR A 138 -33.84 -18.57 -57.30
CA THR A 138 -32.94 -18.67 -56.15
C THR A 138 -32.49 -20.10 -55.85
N THR A 139 -31.37 -20.25 -55.16
CA THR A 139 -30.92 -21.55 -54.61
C THR A 139 -32.00 -22.23 -53.76
N ASN A 140 -31.95 -23.56 -53.71
CA ASN A 140 -32.81 -24.41 -52.88
C ASN A 140 -32.18 -24.81 -51.53
N THR A 141 -30.94 -24.41 -51.26
CA THR A 141 -30.24 -24.65 -49.98
C THR A 141 -30.08 -23.37 -49.17
N ASN A 142 -30.13 -23.50 -47.84
CA ASN A 142 -29.79 -22.44 -46.90
C ASN A 142 -28.63 -22.89 -46.00
N ASN A 143 -27.76 -21.98 -45.56
CA ASN A 143 -26.74 -22.26 -44.57
C ASN A 143 -27.16 -21.64 -43.22
N SER A 144 -27.22 -22.43 -42.15
CA SER A 144 -27.61 -21.90 -40.83
C SER A 144 -26.58 -20.87 -40.33
N PRO A 145 -27.01 -19.73 -39.76
CA PRO A 145 -26.12 -18.73 -39.19
C PRO A 145 -25.38 -19.26 -37.96
N ILE A 146 -24.16 -18.75 -37.70
CA ILE A 146 -23.28 -19.24 -36.64
C ILE A 146 -22.87 -18.13 -35.65
N ILE A 147 -22.83 -18.46 -34.35
CA ILE A 147 -22.36 -17.57 -33.28
C ILE A 147 -20.84 -17.72 -33.13
N THR A 148 -20.10 -16.72 -33.60
CA THR A 148 -18.63 -16.76 -33.77
C THR A 148 -17.83 -16.37 -32.54
N ASN A 149 -18.46 -15.88 -31.46
CA ASN A 149 -17.76 -15.49 -30.21
C ASN A 149 -16.80 -16.57 -29.70
N THR A 150 -15.55 -16.17 -29.47
CA THR A 150 -14.55 -16.84 -28.64
C THR A 150 -13.80 -15.76 -27.86
N PRO A 151 -13.76 -15.77 -26.51
CA PRO A 151 -14.35 -16.75 -25.59
C PRO A 151 -15.90 -16.73 -25.56
N ILE A 152 -16.48 -17.60 -24.73
CA ILE A 152 -17.92 -17.59 -24.35
C ILE A 152 -18.16 -17.20 -22.89
N ASN A 153 -17.08 -17.01 -22.12
CA ASN A 153 -17.11 -16.53 -20.75
C ASN A 153 -16.57 -15.10 -20.76
N TYR A 154 -17.29 -14.16 -20.17
CA TYR A 154 -16.94 -12.75 -20.12
C TYR A 154 -16.83 -12.28 -18.66
N SER A 155 -15.90 -11.35 -18.40
CA SER A 155 -15.75 -10.70 -17.10
C SER A 155 -16.10 -9.22 -17.25
N VAL A 156 -16.94 -8.70 -16.37
CA VAL A 156 -17.48 -7.34 -16.45
C VAL A 156 -17.38 -6.71 -15.07
N ILE A 157 -16.69 -5.58 -14.97
CA ILE A 157 -16.68 -4.78 -13.73
C ILE A 157 -18.12 -4.34 -13.44
N GLU A 158 -18.53 -4.30 -12.18
CA GLU A 158 -19.85 -3.84 -11.76
C GLU A 158 -20.13 -2.35 -12.10
N ASN A 159 -21.21 -1.77 -11.56
CA ASN A 159 -21.56 -0.35 -11.72
C ASN A 159 -21.80 0.13 -13.18
N GLN A 160 -21.85 -0.78 -14.16
CA GLN A 160 -22.15 -0.50 -15.56
C GLN A 160 -23.20 -1.45 -16.15
N LEU A 161 -23.95 -0.98 -17.16
CA LEU A 161 -24.98 -1.77 -17.84
C LEU A 161 -24.46 -2.59 -19.04
N SER A 162 -23.27 -2.30 -19.55
CA SER A 162 -22.72 -2.97 -20.74
C SER A 162 -22.03 -4.28 -20.38
N ALA A 163 -22.28 -5.36 -21.14
CA ALA A 163 -21.59 -6.64 -20.96
C ALA A 163 -20.68 -6.99 -22.16
N PHE A 164 -21.25 -7.52 -23.25
CA PHE A 164 -20.50 -7.87 -24.47
C PHE A 164 -21.42 -7.89 -25.70
N THR A 165 -20.83 -7.95 -26.90
CA THR A 165 -21.58 -8.08 -28.17
C THR A 165 -21.46 -9.49 -28.74
N VAL A 166 -22.58 -10.07 -29.13
CA VAL A 166 -22.66 -11.34 -29.84
C VAL A 166 -22.23 -11.14 -31.28
N SER A 167 -21.13 -11.80 -31.67
CA SER A 167 -20.64 -11.85 -33.04
C SER A 167 -21.29 -13.02 -33.77
N VAL A 168 -21.80 -12.75 -34.97
CA VAL A 168 -22.45 -13.74 -35.83
C VAL A 168 -21.79 -13.76 -37.21
N SER A 169 -21.95 -14.85 -37.93
CA SER A 169 -21.61 -14.95 -39.35
C SER A 169 -22.66 -15.78 -40.06
N ASP A 170 -22.94 -15.41 -41.30
CA ASP A 170 -23.87 -16.05 -42.21
C ASP A 170 -23.23 -16.03 -43.62
N SER A 171 -23.34 -17.11 -44.39
CA SER A 171 -22.69 -17.22 -45.71
C SER A 171 -23.58 -16.80 -46.88
N ASP A 172 -24.89 -16.70 -46.65
CA ASP A 172 -25.86 -16.23 -47.63
C ASP A 172 -26.11 -14.71 -47.52
N ASN A 173 -25.72 -14.11 -46.38
CA ASN A 173 -25.86 -12.72 -45.93
C ASN A 173 -27.29 -12.35 -45.52
N ASP A 174 -27.99 -13.27 -44.85
CA ASP A 174 -29.35 -13.02 -44.35
C ASP A 174 -29.41 -12.10 -43.12
N VAL A 175 -30.60 -11.55 -42.87
CA VAL A 175 -30.84 -10.63 -41.76
C VAL A 175 -31.07 -11.41 -40.46
N ILE A 176 -30.06 -11.38 -39.58
CA ILE A 176 -30.06 -12.16 -38.34
C ILE A 176 -30.89 -11.47 -37.25
N SER A 177 -31.82 -12.25 -36.68
CA SER A 177 -32.57 -11.92 -35.46
C SER A 177 -31.90 -12.54 -34.23
N PHE A 178 -32.01 -11.87 -33.08
CA PHE A 178 -31.41 -12.28 -31.81
C PHE A 178 -32.48 -12.51 -30.74
N ALA A 179 -32.29 -13.53 -29.90
CA ALA A 179 -33.13 -13.84 -28.75
C ALA A 179 -32.28 -14.28 -27.55
N LEU A 180 -32.80 -14.04 -26.33
CA LEU A 180 -32.13 -14.39 -25.08
C LEU A 180 -32.97 -15.37 -24.26
N SER A 181 -32.32 -16.39 -23.72
CA SER A 181 -32.88 -17.40 -22.81
C SER A 181 -31.80 -17.88 -21.83
N GLY A 182 -32.04 -18.96 -21.08
CA GLY A 182 -31.19 -19.34 -19.94
C GLY A 182 -31.66 -18.72 -18.62
N VAL A 183 -30.98 -19.05 -17.53
CA VAL A 183 -31.45 -18.82 -16.15
C VAL A 183 -31.58 -17.33 -15.85
N ASP A 184 -30.54 -16.55 -16.14
CA ASP A 184 -30.48 -15.12 -15.81
C ASP A 184 -30.91 -14.19 -16.95
N SER A 185 -31.50 -14.75 -18.02
CA SER A 185 -32.10 -13.97 -19.13
C SER A 185 -33.14 -12.96 -18.66
N SER A 186 -33.79 -13.20 -17.52
CA SER A 186 -34.70 -12.25 -16.89
C SER A 186 -34.02 -10.93 -16.48
N LYS A 187 -32.71 -10.94 -16.20
CA LYS A 187 -31.87 -9.80 -15.76
C LYS A 187 -31.20 -9.03 -16.89
N LEU A 188 -31.17 -9.60 -18.09
CA LEU A 188 -30.39 -9.12 -19.23
C LEU A 188 -31.28 -8.71 -20.42
N ASN A 189 -30.76 -7.87 -21.31
CA ASN A 189 -31.33 -7.56 -22.62
C ASN A 189 -30.35 -7.99 -23.72
N ILE A 190 -30.85 -8.16 -24.94
CA ILE A 190 -30.07 -8.19 -26.18
C ILE A 190 -30.77 -7.31 -27.22
N ASP A 191 -30.02 -6.56 -28.01
CA ASP A 191 -30.56 -5.72 -29.09
C ASP A 191 -30.35 -6.31 -30.49
N SER A 192 -30.81 -5.61 -31.53
CA SER A 192 -30.70 -6.04 -32.93
C SER A 192 -29.28 -5.95 -33.52
N SER A 193 -28.30 -5.45 -32.76
CA SER A 193 -26.86 -5.53 -33.09
C SER A 193 -26.15 -6.68 -32.36
N GLY A 194 -26.87 -7.43 -31.52
CA GLY A 194 -26.32 -8.47 -30.65
C GLY A 194 -25.67 -7.93 -29.37
N ALA A 195 -25.84 -6.65 -29.02
CA ALA A 195 -25.26 -6.08 -27.81
C ALA A 195 -26.06 -6.53 -26.57
N ILE A 196 -25.37 -7.16 -25.61
CA ILE A 196 -25.95 -7.62 -24.35
C ILE A 196 -25.70 -6.60 -23.24
N THR A 197 -26.77 -6.30 -22.50
CA THR A 197 -26.76 -5.35 -21.38
C THR A 197 -27.52 -5.88 -20.18
N PHE A 198 -27.18 -5.44 -18.97
CA PHE A 198 -27.98 -5.65 -17.78
C PHE A 198 -29.21 -4.72 -17.76
N LYS A 199 -30.31 -5.16 -17.14
CA LYS A 199 -31.54 -4.34 -16.94
C LYS A 199 -31.45 -3.43 -15.72
N SER A 200 -30.72 -3.87 -14.70
CA SER A 200 -30.31 -3.11 -13.52
C SER A 200 -28.79 -3.08 -13.49
N VAL A 201 -28.21 -2.01 -12.95
CA VAL A 201 -26.77 -1.97 -12.69
C VAL A 201 -26.43 -3.14 -11.74
N PRO A 202 -25.44 -3.99 -12.07
CA PRO A 202 -24.98 -5.03 -11.17
C PRO A 202 -24.16 -4.42 -10.02
N ASP A 203 -24.25 -5.08 -8.88
CA ASP A 203 -23.68 -4.74 -7.57
C ASP A 203 -23.06 -6.05 -7.06
N TYR A 204 -21.75 -6.05 -6.77
CA TYR A 204 -20.99 -7.26 -6.45
C TYR A 204 -21.24 -7.75 -5.01
N GLU A 205 -21.53 -6.83 -4.07
CA GLU A 205 -21.89 -7.16 -2.68
C GLU A 205 -23.35 -7.64 -2.55
N ALA A 206 -24.24 -7.21 -3.45
CA ALA A 206 -25.65 -7.59 -3.52
C ALA A 206 -26.00 -8.38 -4.80
N PRO A 207 -25.38 -9.54 -5.06
CA PRO A 207 -25.53 -10.30 -6.30
C PRO A 207 -26.98 -10.77 -6.52
N THR A 208 -27.57 -10.30 -7.63
CA THR A 208 -28.99 -10.57 -7.96
C THR A 208 -29.19 -11.73 -8.94
N ASP A 209 -28.13 -12.40 -9.38
CA ASP A 209 -28.18 -13.60 -10.22
C ASP A 209 -28.89 -14.79 -9.53
N SER A 210 -29.16 -15.84 -10.30
CA SER A 210 -29.89 -17.04 -9.88
C SER A 210 -29.02 -18.05 -9.11
N GLY A 211 -28.26 -17.52 -8.16
CA GLY A 211 -27.35 -18.26 -7.28
C GLY A 211 -26.72 -17.39 -6.19
N SER A 212 -26.84 -16.06 -6.31
CA SER A 212 -26.10 -15.04 -5.54
C SER A 212 -24.58 -15.28 -5.56
N ASN A 213 -24.05 -15.58 -6.75
CA ASN A 213 -22.67 -16.01 -6.96
C ASN A 213 -21.86 -15.10 -7.93
N ASN A 214 -22.46 -14.00 -8.40
CA ASN A 214 -21.90 -13.06 -9.38
C ASN A 214 -21.64 -13.66 -10.78
N ILE A 215 -22.25 -14.79 -11.13
CA ILE A 215 -22.19 -15.42 -12.45
C ILE A 215 -23.60 -15.47 -13.04
N TYR A 216 -23.80 -14.80 -14.18
CA TYR A 216 -25.07 -14.78 -14.91
C TYR A 216 -25.01 -15.83 -16.02
N ASP A 217 -25.90 -16.84 -15.95
CA ASP A 217 -25.98 -17.94 -16.92
C ASP A 217 -27.03 -17.66 -18.00
N LEU A 218 -26.59 -17.53 -19.26
CA LEU A 218 -27.43 -17.17 -20.40
C LEU A 218 -27.21 -18.06 -21.64
N ILE A 219 -28.22 -18.11 -22.49
CA ILE A 219 -28.21 -18.79 -23.78
C ILE A 219 -28.70 -17.78 -24.83
N VAL A 220 -27.83 -17.45 -25.78
CA VAL A 220 -28.19 -16.63 -26.94
C VAL A 220 -28.64 -17.55 -28.06
N SER A 221 -29.76 -17.21 -28.69
CA SER A 221 -30.23 -17.85 -29.92
C SER A 221 -30.28 -16.83 -31.05
N ILE A 222 -29.95 -17.27 -32.26
CA ILE A 222 -29.98 -16.47 -33.49
C ILE A 222 -30.75 -17.20 -34.58
N SER A 223 -31.39 -16.46 -35.49
CA SER A 223 -32.11 -17.02 -36.65
C SER A 223 -32.15 -16.05 -37.82
N ASP A 224 -32.02 -16.60 -39.03
CA ASP A 224 -32.19 -15.94 -40.33
C ASP A 224 -33.66 -15.91 -40.80
N GLY A 225 -34.58 -16.54 -40.05
CA GLY A 225 -35.99 -16.73 -40.40
C GLY A 225 -36.33 -18.09 -41.03
N ILE A 226 -35.35 -18.97 -41.27
CA ILE A 226 -35.51 -20.33 -41.78
C ILE A 226 -34.89 -21.34 -40.79
N GLU A 227 -33.61 -21.15 -40.47
CA GLU A 227 -32.80 -21.97 -39.56
C GLU A 227 -32.49 -21.19 -38.27
N SER A 228 -31.90 -21.87 -37.27
CA SER A 228 -31.48 -21.23 -36.03
C SER A 228 -30.31 -21.94 -35.36
N ALA A 229 -29.49 -21.16 -34.65
CA ALA A 229 -28.39 -21.64 -33.83
C ALA A 229 -28.43 -21.01 -32.45
N SER A 230 -27.88 -21.69 -31.44
CA SER A 230 -27.81 -21.18 -30.07
C SER A 230 -26.48 -21.53 -29.40
N LYS A 231 -26.04 -20.71 -28.45
CA LYS A 231 -24.79 -20.88 -27.70
C LYS A 231 -24.95 -20.39 -26.27
N ASN A 232 -24.43 -21.15 -25.32
CA ASN A 232 -24.37 -20.75 -23.92
C ASN A 232 -23.23 -19.74 -23.72
N PHE A 233 -23.45 -18.79 -22.83
CA PHE A 233 -22.45 -17.80 -22.39
C PHE A 233 -22.56 -17.60 -20.87
N THR A 234 -21.46 -17.17 -20.26
CA THR A 234 -21.47 -16.70 -18.86
C THR A 234 -20.94 -15.28 -18.77
N ILE A 235 -21.49 -14.49 -17.85
CA ILE A 235 -20.95 -13.18 -17.48
C ILE A 235 -20.63 -13.21 -15.98
N THR A 236 -19.35 -13.12 -15.64
CA THR A 236 -18.88 -12.93 -14.27
C THR A 236 -18.82 -11.43 -13.96
N VAL A 237 -19.54 -10.98 -12.94
CA VAL A 237 -19.43 -9.64 -12.38
C VAL A 237 -18.22 -9.58 -11.45
N THR A 238 -17.47 -8.49 -11.48
CA THR A 238 -16.34 -8.25 -10.56
C THR A 238 -16.46 -6.89 -9.88
N ASP A 239 -16.26 -6.88 -8.55
CA ASP A 239 -15.98 -5.73 -7.67
C ASP A 239 -15.28 -4.55 -8.40
N GLN A 240 -15.85 -3.35 -8.25
CA GLN A 240 -15.23 -2.08 -8.60
C GLN A 240 -14.73 -1.38 -7.33
N ALA A 241 -13.52 -1.75 -6.91
CA ALA A 241 -12.82 -1.15 -5.79
C ALA A 241 -12.97 0.39 -5.79
N VAL A 242 -13.68 0.89 -4.79
CA VAL A 242 -14.05 2.32 -4.66
C VAL A 242 -12.79 3.18 -4.78
N GLU A 243 -12.82 4.19 -5.65
CA GLU A 243 -11.67 5.08 -5.86
C GLU A 243 -11.47 6.00 -4.63
N VAL A 244 -10.79 5.47 -3.62
CA VAL A 244 -10.35 6.22 -2.44
C VAL A 244 -9.40 7.32 -2.91
N ASN A 245 -9.83 8.58 -2.78
CA ASN A 245 -8.96 9.72 -3.04
C ASN A 245 -7.94 9.87 -1.91
N TYR A 246 -6.83 9.13 -2.02
CA TYR A 246 -5.72 9.18 -1.06
C TYR A 246 -5.06 10.57 -0.94
N TYR A 247 -5.34 11.51 -1.84
CA TYR A 247 -4.83 12.89 -1.77
C TYR A 247 -5.85 13.89 -1.18
N ALA A 248 -7.02 13.41 -0.72
CA ALA A 248 -7.99 14.25 -0.04
C ALA A 248 -7.47 14.73 1.33
N THR A 249 -7.73 15.99 1.67
CA THR A 249 -7.59 16.46 3.05
C THR A 249 -8.62 15.73 3.92
N PRO A 250 -8.22 15.02 4.99
CA PRO A 250 -9.17 14.37 5.89
C PRO A 250 -10.01 15.41 6.66
N GLN A 251 -11.15 14.99 7.18
CA GLN A 251 -11.84 15.76 8.21
C GLN A 251 -10.92 15.91 9.44
N SER A 252 -10.99 17.03 10.16
CA SER A 252 -10.36 17.11 11.49
C SER A 252 -10.86 15.97 12.37
N ASP A 253 -9.94 15.35 13.08
CA ASP A 253 -10.22 14.41 14.16
C ASP A 253 -10.99 15.13 15.29
N PRO A 254 -12.10 14.56 15.82
CA PRO A 254 -12.94 15.20 16.84
C PRO A 254 -12.34 15.16 18.25
N GLU A 255 -11.33 14.31 18.49
CA GLU A 255 -10.54 14.21 19.71
C GLU A 255 -9.19 14.97 19.61
N HIS A 256 -8.98 15.73 18.52
CA HIS A 256 -7.81 16.59 18.42
C HIS A 256 -7.79 17.66 19.53
N ILE A 257 -6.68 17.70 20.27
CA ILE A 257 -6.36 18.74 21.24
C ILE A 257 -5.26 19.62 20.63
N PRO A 258 -5.53 20.90 20.29
CA PRO A 258 -4.55 21.78 19.64
C PRO A 258 -3.55 22.43 20.62
N GLY A 259 -3.45 21.87 21.84
CA GLY A 259 -2.76 22.45 22.99
C GLY A 259 -3.41 23.73 23.52
N THR A 260 -2.89 24.26 24.63
CA THR A 260 -3.33 25.54 25.19
C THR A 260 -2.16 26.17 25.93
N PHE A 261 -1.71 27.31 25.41
CA PHE A 261 -0.46 27.97 25.78
C PHE A 261 -0.70 29.46 26.09
N ASN A 262 0.22 30.07 26.84
CA ASN A 262 0.26 31.52 27.05
C ASN A 262 1.42 32.15 26.23
N PRO A 263 1.46 33.47 26.01
CA PRO A 263 2.52 34.14 25.24
C PRO A 263 3.95 33.74 25.59
N LYS A 264 4.28 33.59 26.87
CA LYS A 264 5.63 33.21 27.34
C LYS A 264 6.06 31.78 26.92
N ASN A 265 5.12 31.00 26.39
CA ASN A 265 5.30 29.61 25.98
C ASN A 265 5.40 29.47 24.45
N CYS A 266 5.28 30.55 23.69
CA CYS A 266 5.41 30.49 22.24
C CYS A 266 6.46 31.47 21.70
N TRP A 267 6.98 31.15 20.53
CA TRP A 267 7.88 31.96 19.74
C TRP A 267 7.41 32.01 18.28
N TYR A 268 8.00 32.91 17.52
CA TYR A 268 7.78 33.03 16.07
C TYR A 268 9.12 33.30 15.37
N ASP A 269 9.26 32.88 14.11
CA ASP A 269 10.40 33.31 13.29
C ASP A 269 10.17 34.72 12.73
N SER A 270 11.22 35.53 12.75
CA SER A 270 11.32 36.76 11.97
C SER A 270 12.72 36.93 11.39
N GLY A 271 12.94 36.27 10.25
CA GLY A 271 14.14 36.42 9.42
C GLY A 271 15.25 35.43 9.76
N GLY A 272 14.91 34.16 10.00
CA GLY A 272 15.86 33.13 10.42
C GLY A 272 16.33 33.36 11.87
N LYS A 273 15.44 33.89 12.70
CA LYS A 273 15.65 34.18 14.12
C LYS A 273 14.34 33.97 14.85
N LYS A 274 14.38 33.10 15.86
CA LYS A 274 13.27 32.84 16.75
C LYS A 274 13.18 33.93 17.82
N TRP A 275 11.99 34.51 18.00
CA TRP A 275 11.73 35.51 19.03
C TRP A 275 10.66 35.01 19.99
N LEU A 276 10.93 35.07 21.29
CA LEU A 276 9.92 34.81 22.31
C LEU A 276 8.76 35.81 22.12
N TRP A 277 7.52 35.33 22.10
CA TRP A 277 6.38 36.17 21.74
C TRP A 277 6.16 37.35 22.70
N THR A 278 6.56 37.22 23.96
CA THR A 278 6.56 38.31 24.96
C THR A 278 7.65 39.37 24.76
N ALA A 279 8.31 39.40 23.59
CA ALA A 279 9.17 40.50 23.17
C ALA A 279 8.42 41.86 23.17
N PRO A 280 9.14 43.00 23.24
CA PRO A 280 8.53 44.32 23.30
C PRO A 280 7.65 44.61 22.07
N GLY A 281 6.35 44.86 22.31
CA GLY A 281 5.40 45.24 21.26
C GLY A 281 3.97 44.72 21.46
N LEU A 282 3.76 43.69 22.29
CA LEU A 282 2.42 43.15 22.53
C LEU A 282 1.47 44.12 23.24
N THR A 283 0.20 44.11 22.81
CA THR A 283 -0.92 44.69 23.56
C THR A 283 -1.21 43.88 24.84
N ASP A 284 -1.85 44.50 25.83
CA ASP A 284 -2.18 43.81 27.09
C ASP A 284 -3.26 42.73 26.90
N ALA A 285 -4.12 42.88 25.88
CA ALA A 285 -5.04 41.83 25.46
C ALA A 285 -4.29 40.59 24.95
N GLN A 286 -3.24 40.75 24.15
CA GLN A 286 -2.39 39.63 23.70
C GLN A 286 -1.63 38.99 24.86
N LYS A 287 -1.12 39.78 25.82
CA LYS A 287 -0.43 39.26 27.02
C LYS A 287 -1.33 38.42 27.92
N ALA A 288 -2.64 38.68 27.92
CA ALA A 288 -3.63 38.01 28.76
C ALA A 288 -4.34 36.82 28.07
N ALA A 289 -4.19 36.66 26.76
CA ALA A 289 -4.86 35.62 25.98
C ALA A 289 -4.14 34.27 26.03
N THR A 290 -4.90 33.21 25.71
CA THR A 290 -4.39 31.85 25.48
C THR A 290 -4.43 31.50 23.99
N TYR A 291 -3.54 30.61 23.57
CA TYR A 291 -3.24 30.32 22.17
C TYR A 291 -3.01 28.83 21.91
N THR A 292 -3.13 28.41 20.65
CA THR A 292 -2.95 27.01 20.20
C THR A 292 -1.69 26.84 19.37
N GLN A 293 -1.22 25.59 19.21
CA GLN A 293 -0.06 25.29 18.37
C GLN A 293 -0.32 25.71 16.91
N GLY A 294 0.68 26.31 16.26
CA GLY A 294 0.62 26.73 14.84
C GLY A 294 -0.28 27.94 14.54
N GLN A 295 -0.88 28.58 15.55
CA GLN A 295 -1.84 29.67 15.35
C GLN A 295 -1.22 30.88 14.64
N SER A 296 -1.92 31.41 13.62
CA SER A 296 -1.50 32.63 12.92
C SER A 296 -1.96 33.89 13.66
N VAL A 297 -1.05 34.84 13.86
CA VAL A 297 -1.27 36.04 14.69
C VAL A 297 -0.62 37.29 14.11
N GLN A 298 -1.24 38.44 14.34
CA GLN A 298 -0.72 39.76 13.96
C GLN A 298 0.32 40.26 14.97
N ILE A 299 1.56 40.49 14.51
CA ILE A 299 2.64 41.12 15.27
C ILE A 299 3.26 42.22 14.38
N GLY A 300 3.31 43.47 14.85
CA GLY A 300 3.83 44.60 14.05
C GLY A 300 3.07 44.89 12.74
N GLY A 301 1.87 44.34 12.56
CA GLY A 301 1.09 44.39 11.32
C GLY A 301 1.38 43.25 10.33
N GLN A 302 2.36 42.39 10.60
CA GLN A 302 2.65 41.17 9.85
C GLN A 302 1.94 39.96 10.46
N ASN A 303 1.60 38.97 9.64
CA ASN A 303 1.12 37.67 10.12
C ASN A 303 2.31 36.74 10.38
N HIS A 304 2.39 36.18 11.58
CA HIS A 304 3.34 35.14 11.95
C HIS A 304 2.57 33.92 12.45
N ASN A 305 3.04 32.72 12.12
CA ASN A 305 2.56 31.49 12.77
C ASN A 305 3.44 31.23 14.00
N ILE A 306 2.82 30.90 15.14
CA ILE A 306 3.53 30.63 16.38
C ILE A 306 3.87 29.14 16.53
N THR A 307 4.98 28.86 17.21
CA THR A 307 5.31 27.54 17.75
C THR A 307 5.37 27.65 19.28
N CYS A 308 4.72 26.73 19.98
CA CYS A 308 4.57 26.73 21.43
C CYS A 308 5.17 25.48 22.08
N TRP A 309 5.77 25.65 23.27
CA TRP A 309 6.45 24.62 24.06
C TRP A 309 6.26 24.84 25.57
N GLY A 310 6.66 23.85 26.38
CA GLY A 310 6.76 24.00 27.84
C GLY A 310 7.72 25.10 28.27
N ASP A 311 7.59 25.58 29.51
CA ASP A 311 8.62 26.41 30.13
C ASP A 311 9.88 25.60 30.41
N TRP A 312 9.73 24.37 30.91
CA TRP A 312 10.82 23.46 31.21
C TRP A 312 10.64 22.12 30.48
N GLN A 313 11.74 21.39 30.27
CA GLN A 313 11.72 20.00 29.81
C GLN A 313 11.93 19.04 30.98
N LEU A 314 11.19 17.92 30.96
CA LEU A 314 11.30 16.82 31.90
C LEU A 314 11.74 15.54 31.17
N ASN A 315 12.99 15.15 31.40
CA ASN A 315 13.57 13.90 30.93
C ASN A 315 13.22 12.77 31.91
N PHE A 316 12.12 12.05 31.66
CA PHE A 316 11.76 10.86 32.43
C PHE A 316 12.55 9.64 31.94
N GLY A 317 13.34 9.03 32.83
CA GLY A 317 14.16 7.85 32.54
C GLY A 317 13.84 6.63 33.42
N ILE A 318 13.92 5.44 32.83
CA ILE A 318 14.05 4.18 33.56
C ILE A 318 15.54 3.82 33.54
N TYR A 319 16.24 4.07 34.66
CA TYR A 319 17.71 4.06 34.70
C TYR A 319 18.32 2.65 34.76
N VAL A 320 18.19 1.93 33.65
CA VAL A 320 18.80 0.61 33.41
C VAL A 320 19.79 0.63 32.26
N SER A 321 20.57 -0.45 32.18
CA SER A 321 21.08 -0.97 30.93
C SER A 321 21.17 -2.49 31.05
N GLY A 322 20.49 -3.21 30.16
CA GLY A 322 20.66 -4.65 30.01
C GLY A 322 21.66 -4.98 28.92
N TRP A 323 22.59 -5.87 29.25
CA TRP A 323 23.62 -6.38 28.35
C TRP A 323 23.28 -7.81 27.92
N ALA A 324 23.82 -8.24 26.77
CA ALA A 324 23.91 -9.65 26.44
C ALA A 324 24.54 -10.43 27.61
N GLY A 325 23.99 -11.62 27.93
CA GLY A 325 24.30 -12.37 29.14
C GLY A 325 25.80 -12.54 29.38
N GLN A 326 26.27 -12.13 30.57
CA GLN A 326 27.71 -12.06 30.84
C GLN A 326 28.38 -13.44 30.95
N ASP A 327 27.59 -14.47 31.25
CA ASP A 327 28.05 -15.83 31.57
C ASP A 327 28.37 -16.66 30.32
N ARG A 328 27.90 -16.26 29.13
CA ARG A 328 28.18 -16.92 27.84
C ARG A 328 28.55 -15.94 26.72
N LYS A 329 29.44 -14.98 27.00
CA LYS A 329 29.96 -14.03 26.00
C LYS A 329 30.74 -14.72 24.85
N ASP A 330 31.15 -15.96 25.05
CA ASP A 330 31.73 -16.86 24.04
C ASP A 330 30.73 -17.29 22.95
N VAL A 331 29.42 -17.35 23.19
CA VAL A 331 28.51 -17.96 22.19
C VAL A 331 28.05 -17.01 21.09
N GLY A 332 28.00 -15.71 21.37
CA GLY A 332 27.32 -14.71 20.56
C GLY A 332 25.79 -14.69 20.75
N LEU A 333 25.18 -13.51 20.64
CA LEU A 333 23.76 -13.30 20.94
C LEU A 333 22.89 -13.54 19.70
N TYR A 334 22.21 -14.69 19.66
CA TYR A 334 21.24 -15.04 18.62
C TYR A 334 19.83 -14.55 18.93
N GLY A 335 19.59 -13.85 20.03
CA GLY A 335 18.30 -13.26 20.32
C GLY A 335 18.08 -12.92 21.78
N ILE A 336 16.91 -12.32 22.05
CA ILE A 336 16.41 -11.97 23.38
C ILE A 336 14.89 -12.11 23.46
N SER A 337 14.38 -12.20 24.69
CA SER A 337 12.93 -12.14 24.96
C SER A 337 12.63 -11.53 26.32
N PHE A 338 11.41 -11.01 26.46
CA PHE A 338 10.87 -10.40 27.67
C PHE A 338 9.38 -10.73 27.78
N TYR A 339 8.84 -10.63 28.99
CA TYR A 339 7.41 -10.43 29.22
C TYR A 339 7.23 -9.03 29.80
N THR A 340 6.92 -8.05 28.96
CA THR A 340 6.78 -6.64 29.36
C THR A 340 5.32 -6.33 29.73
N ARG A 341 5.11 -5.59 30.81
CA ARG A 341 3.79 -5.18 31.28
C ARG A 341 3.12 -4.23 30.31
N ILE A 342 1.86 -4.46 30.00
CA ILE A 342 0.99 -3.54 29.27
C ILE A 342 0.09 -2.81 30.28
N TYR A 343 0.03 -1.48 30.18
CA TYR A 343 -0.78 -0.61 31.04
C TYR A 343 -0.98 0.75 30.36
N ARG A 344 -2.05 1.48 30.69
CA ARG A 344 -2.28 2.84 30.19
C ARG A 344 -1.27 3.82 30.81
N GLU A 345 -0.15 4.04 30.14
CA GLU A 345 0.90 4.94 30.60
C GLU A 345 0.46 6.42 30.56
N LEU A 346 -0.27 6.85 29.52
CA LEU A 346 -0.62 8.27 29.35
C LEU A 346 -2.14 8.48 29.19
N ASN A 347 -2.60 9.65 29.61
CA ASN A 347 -3.99 10.06 29.41
C ASN A 347 -4.22 10.59 27.98
N LEU A 348 -3.20 11.25 27.43
CA LEU A 348 -3.13 11.80 26.07
C LEU A 348 -1.85 11.26 25.43
N ILE A 349 -1.97 10.66 24.24
CA ILE A 349 -0.83 10.20 23.45
C ILE A 349 -0.12 11.46 22.89
N PRO A 350 1.21 11.59 23.04
CA PRO A 350 1.92 12.78 22.63
C PRO A 350 2.20 12.80 21.12
N VAL A 351 2.42 14.01 20.59
CA VAL A 351 3.31 14.18 19.43
C VAL A 351 4.73 13.86 19.91
N GLY A 352 5.39 12.91 19.24
CA GLY A 352 6.73 12.42 19.58
C GLY A 352 6.74 11.00 20.17
N GLN A 353 7.91 10.38 20.22
CA GLN A 353 8.09 9.00 20.67
C GLN A 353 8.02 8.89 22.20
N ALA A 354 7.19 7.98 22.71
CA ALA A 354 7.17 7.58 24.11
C ALA A 354 7.34 6.06 24.25
N GLY A 355 8.58 5.57 24.10
CA GLY A 355 8.96 4.18 24.35
C GLY A 355 9.19 3.89 25.83
N ILE A 356 8.44 2.90 26.34
CA ILE A 356 8.44 2.47 27.75
C ILE A 356 9.53 1.43 28.00
N TRP A 357 9.63 0.44 27.11
CA TRP A 357 10.68 -0.58 27.15
C TRP A 357 10.92 -1.13 25.76
N GLY A 358 12.16 -1.06 25.28
CA GLY A 358 12.58 -1.57 23.99
C GLY A 358 13.98 -2.14 23.96
N GLN A 359 14.38 -2.57 22.77
CA GLN A 359 15.65 -3.21 22.47
C GLN A 359 16.27 -2.68 21.18
N TRP A 360 17.61 -2.72 21.09
CA TRP A 360 18.38 -2.44 19.89
C TRP A 360 19.40 -3.57 19.70
N ILE A 361 19.08 -4.54 18.84
CA ILE A 361 19.94 -5.68 18.50
C ILE A 361 20.72 -5.35 17.23
N GLN A 362 22.04 -5.45 17.29
CA GLN A 362 22.95 -5.01 16.24
C GLN A 362 24.19 -5.93 16.16
N PRO A 363 24.93 -5.97 15.04
CA PRO A 363 26.15 -6.76 14.93
C PRO A 363 27.27 -6.17 15.79
N ASN A 364 28.17 -7.01 16.33
CA ASN A 364 29.15 -6.50 17.28
C ASN A 364 30.12 -5.46 16.68
N GLY A 365 30.31 -4.37 17.42
CA GLY A 365 31.23 -3.27 17.10
C GLY A 365 30.79 -2.34 15.97
N VAL A 366 29.55 -2.42 15.48
CA VAL A 366 29.08 -1.67 14.30
C VAL A 366 28.51 -0.27 14.65
N HIS A 367 27.95 -0.08 15.85
CA HIS A 367 27.42 1.22 16.29
C HIS A 367 28.34 1.90 17.35
N PRO A 368 28.48 3.24 17.34
CA PRO A 368 27.95 4.23 16.38
C PRO A 368 28.79 4.34 15.09
N HIS A 369 29.58 3.32 14.79
CA HIS A 369 30.73 3.40 13.87
C HIS A 369 30.39 3.27 12.39
N SER A 370 29.12 3.07 12.03
CA SER A 370 28.66 3.11 10.65
C SER A 370 27.17 3.37 10.57
N ALA A 371 26.70 3.64 9.36
CA ALA A 371 25.61 2.87 8.78
C ALA A 371 25.02 1.76 9.65
N PHE A 372 23.96 2.14 10.35
CA PHE A 372 23.30 1.30 11.34
C PHE A 372 22.73 0.03 10.69
N ASN A 373 22.55 -1.03 11.46
CA ASN A 373 21.93 -2.29 11.06
C ASN A 373 21.31 -2.87 12.33
N SER A 374 20.00 -2.71 12.49
CA SER A 374 19.34 -2.97 13.76
C SER A 374 18.07 -3.79 13.62
N ILE A 375 17.78 -4.52 14.67
CA ILE A 375 16.45 -5.02 14.98
C ILE A 375 16.00 -4.31 16.24
N GLU A 376 14.85 -3.69 16.12
CA GLU A 376 14.29 -2.78 17.10
C GLU A 376 12.91 -3.27 17.53
N GLY A 377 12.46 -2.71 18.62
CA GLY A 377 11.10 -2.91 19.06
C GLY A 377 10.93 -2.64 20.53
N GLY A 378 9.69 -2.62 20.96
CA GLY A 378 9.33 -2.24 22.31
C GLY A 378 7.88 -1.80 22.43
N VAL A 379 7.47 -1.62 23.67
CA VAL A 379 6.17 -1.08 24.05
C VAL A 379 6.27 0.45 23.97
N PHE A 380 5.53 1.10 23.07
CA PHE A 380 5.60 2.55 22.86
C PHE A 380 4.27 3.22 22.49
N LEU A 381 4.31 4.55 22.50
CA LEU A 381 3.24 5.47 22.13
C LEU A 381 3.79 6.56 21.18
N ASP A 382 3.10 6.82 20.07
CA ASP A 382 3.20 8.02 19.21
C ASP A 382 1.84 8.19 18.53
N ASP A 383 1.27 9.40 18.55
CA ASP A 383 -0.09 9.65 18.07
C ASP A 383 -0.29 9.41 16.57
N LYS A 384 0.79 9.32 15.78
CA LYS A 384 0.71 8.92 14.36
C LYS A 384 0.28 7.47 14.15
N MET A 385 0.46 6.61 15.16
CA MET A 385 0.28 5.16 15.08
C MET A 385 -1.13 4.67 15.47
N GLY A 386 -2.10 5.58 15.57
CA GLY A 386 -3.47 5.29 16.03
C GLY A 386 -3.63 5.52 17.54
N ARG A 387 -4.88 5.73 17.99
CA ARG A 387 -5.18 6.24 19.34
C ARG A 387 -5.70 5.16 20.29
N SER A 388 -4.83 4.21 20.61
CA SER A 388 -5.17 3.12 21.53
C SER A 388 -5.06 3.49 23.01
N LEU A 389 -5.94 2.92 23.83
CA LEU A 389 -5.90 2.95 25.31
C LEU A 389 -4.58 2.39 25.88
N TYR A 390 -4.00 1.40 25.20
CA TYR A 390 -2.76 0.76 25.59
C TYR A 390 -1.61 1.13 24.64
N PRO A 391 -0.37 1.29 25.16
CA PRO A 391 0.83 1.35 24.35
C PRO A 391 0.94 0.15 23.40
N LYS A 392 1.20 0.41 22.12
CA LYS A 392 1.31 -0.62 21.08
C LYS A 392 2.74 -1.18 21.05
N TYR A 393 2.90 -2.40 20.54
CA TYR A 393 4.22 -3.02 20.41
C TYR A 393 4.79 -2.85 18.99
N MET A 394 5.94 -2.17 18.92
CA MET A 394 6.79 -2.15 17.73
C MET A 394 7.58 -3.44 17.66
N ALA A 395 7.41 -4.21 16.59
CA ALA A 395 8.46 -5.05 16.07
C ALA A 395 8.99 -4.35 14.82
N SER A 396 10.30 -4.15 14.71
CA SER A 396 10.90 -3.46 13.56
C SER A 396 12.29 -4.01 13.26
N GLY A 397 12.72 -3.78 12.04
CA GLY A 397 14.09 -3.99 11.59
C GLY A 397 14.44 -2.85 10.66
N GLN A 398 15.60 -2.27 10.88
CA GLN A 398 16.12 -1.16 10.13
C GLN A 398 17.44 -1.62 9.51
N SER A 399 17.47 -1.69 8.18
CA SER A 399 18.69 -2.00 7.44
C SER A 399 19.67 -0.81 7.50
N HIS A 400 20.29 -0.40 6.39
CA HIS A 400 21.37 0.60 6.40
C HIS A 400 20.84 2.03 6.70
N LEU A 401 21.44 2.75 7.66
CA LEU A 401 21.35 4.23 7.84
C LEU A 401 20.00 4.90 8.24
N TYR A 402 19.16 4.31 9.10
CA TYR A 402 17.90 4.91 9.62
C TYR A 402 16.92 5.53 8.60
N ASN A 403 17.11 5.30 7.30
CA ASN A 403 16.38 6.01 6.25
C ASN A 403 14.94 5.51 6.07
N SER A 404 14.14 6.32 5.40
CA SER A 404 12.69 6.08 5.21
C SER A 404 12.33 4.84 4.37
N ASN A 405 13.30 4.25 3.66
CA ASN A 405 13.10 3.05 2.85
C ASN A 405 13.71 1.79 3.47
N SER A 406 14.51 1.90 4.53
CA SER A 406 15.31 0.79 5.05
C SER A 406 14.63 -0.10 6.09
N SER A 407 13.43 0.26 6.55
CA SER A 407 12.57 -0.60 7.36
C SER A 407 11.49 -1.30 6.53
N GLN A 408 11.11 -2.51 6.96
CA GLN A 408 10.29 -3.48 6.21
C GLN A 408 9.04 -2.93 5.50
N PHE A 409 8.36 -2.00 6.17
CA PHE A 409 7.11 -1.37 5.73
C PHE A 409 7.24 0.16 5.62
N GLY A 410 8.38 0.76 5.99
CA GLY A 410 8.60 2.21 6.06
C GLY A 410 8.18 2.87 7.39
N TRP A 411 8.36 2.18 8.53
CA TRP A 411 7.76 2.51 9.83
C TRP A 411 8.73 2.96 10.92
N GLY A 412 8.15 3.48 12.00
CA GLY A 412 8.80 3.96 13.21
C GLY A 412 9.18 5.43 13.07
N PHE A 413 10.04 5.73 12.09
CA PHE A 413 10.71 7.02 11.99
C PHE A 413 10.13 7.95 10.91
N ASN A 414 9.60 7.42 9.80
CA ASN A 414 9.44 8.19 8.56
C ASN A 414 8.14 7.98 7.76
N GLU A 415 7.32 6.98 8.11
CA GLU A 415 6.02 6.65 7.49
C GLU A 415 5.96 6.83 5.96
N LYS A 416 6.49 5.86 5.19
CA LYS A 416 6.46 5.85 3.70
C LYS A 416 5.99 4.50 3.12
N ARG A 417 5.52 4.48 1.87
CA ARG A 417 5.21 3.23 1.13
C ARG A 417 6.48 2.60 0.57
N VAL A 418 6.67 1.29 0.79
CA VAL A 418 7.92 0.57 0.49
C VAL A 418 7.79 -0.32 -0.73
N SER A 419 8.67 -0.11 -1.72
CA SER A 419 8.70 -0.90 -2.96
C SER A 419 9.22 -2.32 -2.75
N CYS A 420 8.91 -3.24 -3.67
CA CYS A 420 9.36 -4.64 -3.70
C CYS A 420 10.88 -4.79 -3.61
N ASP A 421 11.59 -3.75 -4.04
CA ASP A 421 13.02 -3.61 -3.81
C ASP A 421 13.37 -3.66 -2.31
N TYR A 422 12.73 -2.83 -1.49
CA TYR A 422 13.07 -2.64 -0.08
C TYR A 422 12.26 -3.54 0.88
N GLN A 423 11.18 -4.16 0.40
CA GLN A 423 10.45 -5.20 1.15
C GLN A 423 11.30 -6.47 1.31
N ASN A 424 11.75 -6.76 2.55
CA ASN A 424 12.62 -7.90 2.86
C ASN A 424 12.21 -8.65 4.17
N GLY A 425 10.93 -8.59 4.54
CA GLY A 425 10.35 -9.35 5.65
C GLY A 425 9.34 -10.39 5.17
N ILE A 426 9.27 -11.54 5.84
CA ILE A 426 8.35 -12.64 5.56
C ILE A 426 7.44 -12.89 6.77
N HIS A 427 6.13 -12.96 6.55
CA HIS A 427 5.17 -13.35 7.59
C HIS A 427 5.19 -14.86 7.82
N LEU A 428 4.90 -15.29 9.04
CA LEU A 428 4.94 -16.69 9.48
C LEU A 428 3.67 -17.16 10.18
N ALA A 429 2.93 -16.27 10.85
CA ALA A 429 1.71 -16.65 11.57
C ALA A 429 0.49 -16.78 10.64
N ASN A 430 -0.16 -17.94 10.62
CA ASN A 430 -1.45 -18.14 9.96
C ASN A 430 -2.65 -17.60 10.77
N LYS A 431 -2.45 -17.11 12.00
CA LYS A 431 -3.57 -16.74 12.91
C LYS A 431 -3.48 -15.34 13.52
N LEU A 432 -2.41 -14.62 13.21
CA LEU A 432 -2.20 -13.25 13.65
C LEU A 432 -1.84 -12.43 12.43
N ILE A 433 -2.63 -11.40 12.14
CA ILE A 433 -2.20 -10.30 11.27
C ILE A 433 -1.00 -9.66 11.96
N TYR A 434 0.09 -9.44 11.24
CA TYR A 434 1.14 -8.52 11.66
C TYR A 434 0.82 -7.17 11.04
N PRO A 435 0.09 -6.30 11.76
CA PRO A 435 -0.31 -5.02 11.21
C PRO A 435 0.92 -4.16 11.05
N PRO A 436 0.98 -3.33 10.00
CA PRO A 436 2.02 -2.34 9.94
C PRO A 436 1.76 -1.29 11.04
N ASN A 437 0.48 -1.00 11.41
CA ASN A 437 0.10 -0.12 12.54
C ASN A 437 0.24 -0.73 13.94
N LEU A 438 1.28 -1.53 14.12
CA LEU A 438 1.78 -2.07 15.38
C LEU A 438 0.84 -3.07 16.05
N ILE A 439 1.41 -3.97 16.84
CA ILE A 439 0.59 -4.96 17.58
C ILE A 439 -0.13 -4.20 18.70
N SER A 440 -1.45 -4.09 18.53
CA SER A 440 -2.37 -3.45 19.47
C SER A 440 -2.92 -4.49 20.46
N PHE A 441 -3.39 -4.04 21.63
CA PHE A 441 -3.91 -4.90 22.69
C PHE A 441 -5.39 -4.59 22.92
N ASP A 442 -6.19 -5.64 23.15
CA ASP A 442 -7.65 -5.56 23.41
C ASP A 442 -7.94 -4.55 24.52
N GLU A 443 -8.68 -3.49 24.22
CA GLU A 443 -8.94 -2.40 25.16
C GLU A 443 -10.01 -2.74 26.20
N ASN A 444 -10.78 -3.78 25.92
CA ASN A 444 -11.90 -4.28 26.73
C ASN A 444 -11.45 -5.35 27.73
N GLN A 445 -10.20 -5.83 27.64
CA GLN A 445 -9.64 -6.82 28.56
C GLN A 445 -9.48 -6.29 29.99
N ASP A 446 -9.60 -7.16 31.00
CA ASP A 446 -9.29 -6.79 32.38
C ASP A 446 -7.80 -6.44 32.50
N SER A 447 -7.52 -5.19 32.88
CA SER A 447 -6.17 -4.69 33.15
C SER A 447 -5.39 -5.45 34.22
N TYR A 448 -6.08 -6.17 35.13
CA TYR A 448 -5.56 -6.71 36.40
C TYR A 448 -4.69 -5.71 37.18
N SER A 449 -4.96 -4.40 37.05
CA SER A 449 -4.09 -3.31 37.51
C SER A 449 -3.75 -3.37 39.01
N THR A 450 -4.68 -3.79 39.86
CA THR A 450 -4.50 -3.99 41.32
C THR A 450 -4.01 -5.38 41.70
N SER A 451 -3.74 -6.26 40.73
CA SER A 451 -3.36 -7.66 40.93
C SER A 451 -2.25 -8.13 39.97
N GLY A 452 -1.27 -7.25 39.75
CA GLY A 452 -0.01 -7.54 39.05
C GLY A 452 0.04 -7.06 37.59
N GLY A 453 -1.11 -6.79 36.97
CA GLY A 453 -1.21 -6.34 35.58
C GLY A 453 -1.13 -7.47 34.54
N ILE A 454 -1.30 -7.07 33.28
CA ILE A 454 -1.16 -7.91 32.08
C ILE A 454 0.22 -7.77 31.42
N PHE A 455 0.70 -8.84 30.80
CA PHE A 455 2.05 -8.92 30.21
C PHE A 455 2.01 -9.46 28.79
N PHE A 456 2.72 -8.80 27.88
CA PHE A 456 2.99 -9.30 26.53
C PHE A 456 4.36 -9.97 26.50
N GLY A 457 4.40 -11.25 26.16
CA GLY A 457 5.63 -11.96 25.85
C GLY A 457 6.09 -11.63 24.44
N HIS A 458 7.33 -11.18 24.29
CA HIS A 458 7.90 -10.85 22.99
C HIS A 458 9.37 -11.23 22.91
N GLY A 459 9.89 -11.43 21.70
CA GLY A 459 11.30 -11.69 21.50
C GLY A 459 11.72 -11.68 20.03
N TRP A 460 12.98 -11.33 19.79
CA TRP A 460 13.61 -11.41 18.48
C TRP A 460 14.72 -12.44 18.55
N ILE A 461 14.61 -13.49 17.74
CA ILE A 461 15.50 -14.66 17.77
C ILE A 461 15.88 -15.07 16.34
N ALA A 462 17.18 -15.12 16.06
CA ALA A 462 17.73 -15.67 14.83
C ALA A 462 17.46 -17.17 14.73
N LEU A 463 16.85 -17.58 13.63
CA LEU A 463 16.65 -18.97 13.25
C LEU A 463 17.49 -19.29 11.98
N PRO A 464 17.90 -20.55 11.79
CA PRO A 464 18.68 -20.98 10.62
C PRO A 464 17.80 -21.26 9.38
N MET A 465 16.72 -20.49 9.19
CA MET A 465 15.65 -20.79 8.21
C MET A 465 16.12 -20.71 6.76
N ILE A 466 16.84 -19.64 6.41
CA ILE A 466 17.23 -19.37 5.02
C ILE A 466 18.75 -19.46 4.89
N GLY A 467 19.27 -20.61 4.45
CA GLY A 467 20.70 -20.83 4.25
C GLY A 467 21.52 -20.79 5.55
N GLY A 468 20.95 -21.29 6.65
CA GLY A 468 21.67 -21.49 7.90
C GLY A 468 22.73 -22.57 7.80
N LYS A 469 23.62 -22.64 8.80
CA LYS A 469 24.59 -23.72 9.00
C LYS A 469 24.81 -23.92 10.48
N ALA A 470 25.33 -25.08 10.91
CA ALA A 470 25.78 -25.23 12.28
C ALA A 470 26.90 -24.23 12.61
N ARG A 471 26.85 -23.64 13.81
CA ARG A 471 27.80 -22.62 14.28
C ARG A 471 28.51 -23.07 15.56
N SER A 472 29.73 -22.58 15.76
CA SER A 472 30.50 -22.76 16.99
C SER A 472 30.41 -21.53 17.89
N ASP A 473 30.93 -21.67 19.11
CA ASP A 473 31.33 -20.54 19.94
C ASP A 473 32.40 -19.69 19.23
N TRP A 474 32.48 -18.42 19.61
CA TRP A 474 33.47 -17.43 19.20
C TRP A 474 34.80 -17.62 19.96
N ALA A 475 35.91 -17.31 19.29
CA ALA A 475 37.23 -17.25 19.90
C ALA A 475 37.39 -16.00 20.80
N THR A 476 36.63 -14.93 20.52
CA THR A 476 36.63 -13.69 21.32
C THR A 476 35.35 -13.57 22.13
N ALA A 477 35.46 -13.41 23.46
CA ALA A 477 34.30 -13.11 24.29
C ALA A 477 33.70 -11.74 23.92
N GLY A 478 32.45 -11.73 23.46
CA GLY A 478 31.76 -10.57 22.88
C GLY A 478 31.90 -10.43 21.36
N GLY A 479 32.73 -11.26 20.70
CA GLY A 479 32.87 -11.35 19.25
C GLY A 479 33.89 -10.37 18.66
N GLY A 480 34.92 -10.91 18.01
CA GLY A 480 35.99 -10.15 17.36
C GLY A 480 35.91 -10.19 15.83
N GLU A 481 36.83 -9.48 15.18
CA GLU A 481 36.95 -9.44 13.71
C GLU A 481 37.22 -10.83 13.08
N SER A 482 37.86 -11.73 13.84
CA SER A 482 38.08 -13.15 13.52
C SER A 482 36.82 -14.00 13.53
N ASP A 483 35.81 -13.59 14.31
CA ASP A 483 34.57 -14.34 14.52
C ASP A 483 33.49 -13.98 13.47
N LYS A 484 33.73 -12.92 12.69
CA LYS A 484 32.90 -12.46 11.57
C LYS A 484 33.28 -13.19 10.28
N SER A 485 32.39 -14.03 9.74
CA SER A 485 32.54 -14.66 8.43
C SER A 485 31.21 -14.83 7.69
N VAL A 486 31.24 -14.77 6.36
CA VAL A 486 30.10 -15.13 5.50
C VAL A 486 29.87 -16.64 5.40
N ASP A 487 30.88 -17.45 5.75
CA ASP A 487 30.81 -18.90 5.66
C ASP A 487 30.07 -19.54 6.84
N SER A 488 29.84 -18.82 7.93
CA SER A 488 29.13 -19.27 9.14
C SER A 488 27.63 -19.56 8.94
N GLY A 489 27.14 -19.55 7.70
CA GLY A 489 25.71 -19.62 7.39
C GLY A 489 24.99 -18.30 7.71
N LYS A 490 23.73 -18.20 7.28
CA LYS A 490 22.92 -16.98 7.41
C LYS A 490 22.04 -16.99 8.67
N LEU A 491 21.61 -15.80 9.09
CA LEU A 491 20.67 -15.57 10.19
C LEU A 491 19.33 -15.06 9.64
N THR A 492 18.24 -15.75 9.95
CA THR A 492 16.87 -15.30 9.67
C THR A 492 16.23 -14.84 10.99
N TRP A 493 16.23 -13.54 11.23
CA TRP A 493 15.81 -12.97 12.50
C TRP A 493 14.28 -12.98 12.61
N THR A 494 13.76 -13.69 13.61
CA THR A 494 12.35 -14.01 13.75
C THR A 494 11.76 -13.36 14.99
N PHE A 495 10.65 -12.63 14.81
CA PHE A 495 9.84 -12.10 15.90
C PHE A 495 8.88 -13.16 16.42
N PHE A 496 8.84 -13.31 17.74
CA PHE A 496 7.95 -14.21 18.48
C PHE A 496 7.05 -13.38 19.40
N ALA A 497 5.80 -13.80 19.51
CA ALA A 497 4.79 -13.21 20.39
C ALA A 497 4.16 -14.29 21.28
N ASP A 498 3.88 -13.94 22.53
CA ASP A 498 3.15 -14.76 23.49
C ASP A 498 2.12 -13.92 24.28
N ALA A 499 0.85 -14.25 24.06
CA ALA A 499 -0.33 -13.55 24.54
C ALA A 499 -1.38 -14.59 25.00
N LYS A 500 -2.48 -14.13 25.60
CA LYS A 500 -3.58 -15.01 26.01
C LYS A 500 -4.29 -15.66 24.81
N ASN A 501 -4.36 -14.97 23.66
CA ASN A 501 -5.05 -15.39 22.44
C ASN A 501 -4.11 -15.81 21.28
N PHE A 502 -2.79 -15.62 21.38
CA PHE A 502 -1.80 -16.06 20.38
C PHE A 502 -0.47 -16.50 21.03
N SER A 503 0.22 -17.47 20.44
CA SER A 503 1.56 -17.89 20.88
C SER A 503 2.35 -18.53 19.73
N GLY A 504 3.54 -18.00 19.42
CA GLY A 504 4.43 -18.55 18.39
C GLY A 504 5.26 -17.50 17.62
N PRO A 505 5.99 -17.91 16.57
CA PRO A 505 6.64 -16.98 15.64
C PRO A 505 5.59 -16.23 14.80
N VAL A 506 5.83 -14.96 14.53
CA VAL A 506 4.90 -14.07 13.81
C VAL A 506 5.47 -13.66 12.46
N HIS A 507 6.71 -13.17 12.47
CA HIS A 507 7.35 -12.50 11.34
C HIS A 507 8.85 -12.80 11.33
N ALA A 508 9.53 -12.73 10.19
CA ALA A 508 11.00 -12.79 10.15
C ALA A 508 11.64 -11.96 9.03
N TYR A 509 12.82 -11.40 9.31
CA TYR A 509 13.66 -10.74 8.32
C TYR A 509 14.53 -11.73 7.58
N VAL A 510 14.44 -11.71 6.24
CA VAL A 510 15.29 -12.54 5.40
C VAL A 510 16.75 -12.05 5.52
N PRO A 511 17.75 -12.94 5.38
CA PRO A 511 19.16 -12.52 5.48
C PRO A 511 19.54 -11.42 4.48
N GLU A 512 18.92 -11.42 3.31
CA GLU A 512 19.16 -10.45 2.25
C GLU A 512 18.83 -9.01 2.65
N MET A 513 17.91 -8.77 3.61
CA MET A 513 17.58 -7.43 4.12
C MET A 513 18.83 -6.62 4.50
N TRP A 514 19.79 -7.27 5.14
CA TRP A 514 20.95 -6.61 5.75
C TRP A 514 22.08 -6.33 4.75
N TYR A 515 22.10 -7.02 3.60
CA TYR A 515 23.21 -6.93 2.63
C TYR A 515 22.81 -6.75 1.16
N ARG A 516 21.52 -6.67 0.82
CA ARG A 516 21.06 -6.53 -0.58
C ARG A 516 21.42 -5.17 -1.21
N ARG A 517 21.59 -4.10 -0.42
CA ARG A 517 21.89 -2.74 -0.90
C ARG A 517 23.08 -2.02 -0.26
N TYR A 518 23.81 -2.65 0.67
CA TYR A 518 24.88 -1.98 1.44
C TYR A 518 25.92 -1.26 0.56
N GLN A 519 26.23 -1.77 -0.65
CA GLN A 519 27.16 -1.11 -1.57
C GLN A 519 26.63 0.24 -2.08
N ASN A 520 25.34 0.32 -2.44
CA ASN A 520 24.74 1.57 -2.88
C ASN A 520 24.64 2.57 -1.73
N PHE A 521 24.24 2.10 -0.54
CA PHE A 521 24.14 2.96 0.63
C PHE A 521 25.51 3.48 1.09
N ASN A 522 26.56 2.62 1.18
CA ASN A 522 27.93 3.06 1.45
C ASN A 522 28.40 4.14 0.45
N VAL A 523 28.04 4.02 -0.83
CA VAL A 523 28.40 5.04 -1.84
C VAL A 523 27.66 6.35 -1.59
N LEU A 524 26.36 6.31 -1.29
CA LEU A 524 25.57 7.50 -1.01
C LEU A 524 26.02 8.20 0.29
N GLU A 525 26.39 7.44 1.32
CA GLU A 525 26.95 7.92 2.59
C GLU A 525 28.26 8.70 2.38
N ILE A 526 29.20 8.12 1.63
CA ILE A 526 30.50 8.76 1.34
C ILE A 526 30.33 9.96 0.39
N LEU A 527 29.27 10.02 -0.41
CA LEU A 527 28.94 11.20 -1.22
C LEU A 527 28.35 12.31 -0.34
N ASP A 528 27.35 12.03 0.50
CA ASP A 528 26.67 13.00 1.38
C ASP A 528 27.67 13.71 2.32
N ASP A 529 28.46 12.94 3.07
CA ASP A 529 29.47 13.44 4.03
C ASP A 529 30.57 14.32 3.38
N SER A 530 30.84 14.13 2.08
CA SER A 530 31.99 14.77 1.43
C SER A 530 31.92 16.30 1.30
N SER A 531 30.75 16.93 1.54
CA SER A 531 30.40 18.34 1.28
C SER A 531 30.57 18.84 -0.17
N ASN A 532 31.26 18.06 -1.01
CA ASN A 532 31.69 18.37 -2.37
C ASN A 532 31.52 17.13 -3.26
N TRP A 533 30.36 16.47 -3.17
CA TRP A 533 30.05 15.22 -3.90
C TRP A 533 30.17 15.34 -5.43
N ASN A 534 30.07 16.56 -5.96
CA ASN A 534 30.25 16.87 -7.38
C ASN A 534 31.63 17.47 -7.73
N SER A 535 32.62 17.33 -6.86
CA SER A 535 34.01 17.83 -7.00
C SER A 535 34.78 17.35 -8.24
N GLY A 536 34.31 16.31 -8.94
CA GLY A 536 35.00 15.76 -10.11
C GLY A 536 36.34 15.07 -9.80
N THR A 537 36.66 14.79 -8.53
CA THR A 537 37.87 14.03 -8.18
C THR A 537 37.82 12.60 -8.75
N THR A 538 38.97 11.95 -8.87
CA THR A 538 39.04 10.53 -9.25
C THR A 538 38.21 9.64 -8.31
N PHE A 539 38.18 9.95 -7.00
CA PHE A 539 37.46 9.16 -6.01
C PHE A 539 35.93 9.35 -6.11
N SER A 540 35.44 10.60 -6.11
CA SER A 540 34.01 10.89 -6.27
C SER A 540 33.47 10.46 -7.65
N SER A 541 34.30 10.53 -8.70
CA SER A 541 33.96 9.96 -10.01
C SER A 541 33.84 8.43 -9.96
N LYS A 542 34.76 7.74 -9.26
CA LYS A 542 34.73 6.27 -9.13
C LYS A 542 33.61 5.76 -8.23
N LEU A 543 33.22 6.51 -7.21
CA LEU A 543 31.99 6.28 -6.43
C LEU A 543 30.75 6.33 -7.35
N LYS A 544 30.62 7.41 -8.15
CA LYS A 544 29.53 7.55 -9.12
C LYS A 544 29.52 6.43 -10.17
N ASP A 545 30.69 5.97 -10.64
CA ASP A 545 30.80 4.81 -11.55
C ASP A 545 30.35 3.49 -10.90
N LEU A 546 30.67 3.25 -9.62
CA LEU A 546 30.26 2.04 -8.91
C LEU A 546 28.74 1.99 -8.73
N TYR A 547 28.15 3.08 -8.27
CA TYR A 547 26.69 3.24 -8.14
C TYR A 547 25.95 3.18 -9.48
N ALA A 548 26.62 3.57 -10.56
CA ALA A 548 26.15 3.43 -11.94
C ALA A 548 26.31 2.00 -12.51
N GLY A 549 26.96 1.08 -11.79
CA GLY A 549 27.30 -0.25 -12.32
C GLY A 549 28.32 -0.23 -13.47
N ARG A 550 29.00 0.89 -13.71
CA ARG A 550 30.03 1.05 -14.76
C ARG A 550 31.37 0.44 -14.39
N ILE A 551 31.59 0.18 -13.09
CA ILE A 551 32.70 -0.60 -12.55
C ILE A 551 32.18 -1.58 -11.50
N THR A 552 32.91 -2.65 -11.23
CA THR A 552 32.59 -3.58 -10.13
C THR A 552 33.12 -3.04 -8.80
N ILE A 553 32.64 -3.61 -7.69
CA ILE A 553 33.22 -3.35 -6.37
C ILE A 553 34.72 -3.68 -6.34
N SER A 554 35.17 -4.72 -7.03
CA SER A 554 36.58 -5.12 -7.11
C SER A 554 37.47 -4.07 -7.77
N ASP A 555 36.94 -3.36 -8.77
CA ASP A 555 37.62 -2.24 -9.43
C ASP A 555 37.65 -0.98 -8.55
N PHE A 556 36.66 -0.82 -7.67
CA PHE A 556 36.56 0.32 -6.75
C PHE A 556 37.43 0.17 -5.50
N MET A 557 37.53 -1.03 -4.91
CA MET A 557 38.23 -1.24 -3.63
C MET A 557 39.63 -0.62 -3.56
N PRO A 558 40.51 -0.70 -4.59
CA PRO A 558 41.83 -0.06 -4.54
C PRO A 558 41.80 1.47 -4.37
N HIS A 559 40.75 2.13 -4.87
CA HIS A 559 40.55 3.58 -4.68
C HIS A 559 40.06 3.92 -3.26
N LEU A 560 39.30 3.02 -2.63
CA LEU A 560 38.81 3.13 -1.27
C LEU A 560 39.90 2.84 -0.23
N THR A 561 40.63 1.74 -0.37
CA THR A 561 41.71 1.35 0.56
C THR A 561 42.92 2.29 0.50
N ALA A 562 42.99 3.16 -0.51
CA ALA A 562 43.98 4.22 -0.62
C ALA A 562 43.59 5.53 0.10
N GLN A 563 42.36 5.65 0.62
CA GLN A 563 41.96 6.80 1.41
C GLN A 563 42.60 6.74 2.80
N SER A 564 43.21 7.84 3.26
CA SER A 564 43.90 7.90 4.56
C SER A 564 42.98 7.72 5.78
N TRP A 565 41.67 7.80 5.56
CA TRP A 565 40.62 7.66 6.57
C TRP A 565 39.98 6.26 6.61
N TYR A 566 40.28 5.38 5.64
CA TYR A 566 39.68 4.05 5.53
C TYR A 566 40.16 3.09 6.62
N ALA A 567 39.23 2.33 7.19
CA ALA A 567 39.51 1.25 8.14
C ALA A 567 38.92 -0.08 7.62
N ASP A 568 39.74 -1.14 7.55
CA ASP A 568 39.24 -2.48 7.29
C ASP A 568 38.73 -3.13 8.58
N GLY A 569 37.41 -3.06 8.78
CA GLY A 569 36.73 -3.70 9.89
C GLY A 569 36.60 -2.84 11.14
N THR A 570 35.60 -3.20 11.95
CA THR A 570 35.21 -2.44 13.14
C THR A 570 36.32 -2.32 14.19
N GLY A 571 37.30 -3.24 14.19
CA GLY A 571 38.46 -3.19 15.08
C GLY A 571 39.56 -2.19 14.67
N ALA A 572 39.50 -1.63 13.46
CA ALA A 572 40.45 -0.65 12.94
C ALA A 572 39.89 0.79 12.88
N TYR A 573 38.60 0.97 13.20
CA TYR A 573 37.88 2.25 13.10
C TYR A 573 38.01 3.10 14.37
N SER A 574 37.96 4.43 14.25
CA SER A 574 38.09 5.36 15.39
C SER A 574 37.06 6.50 15.35
N ASN A 575 36.15 6.49 16.32
CA ASN A 575 35.03 7.45 16.42
C ASN A 575 35.43 8.87 16.84
N ASN A 576 36.71 9.14 17.08
CA ASN A 576 37.19 10.40 17.66
C ASN A 576 37.45 11.48 16.59
N GLY A 577 36.67 11.50 15.50
CA GLY A 577 36.86 12.40 14.35
C GLY A 577 38.12 12.15 13.51
N ASN A 578 38.86 11.06 13.78
CA ASN A 578 40.09 10.70 13.07
C ASN A 578 39.89 9.65 11.96
N SER A 579 38.73 8.99 11.93
CA SER A 579 38.26 8.17 10.80
C SER A 579 37.14 8.91 10.06
N GLY A 580 37.02 8.64 8.75
CA GLY A 580 35.91 9.08 7.91
C GLY A 580 34.78 8.05 7.89
N PRO A 581 33.81 8.14 6.98
CA PRO A 581 32.68 7.20 6.89
C PRO A 581 33.13 5.73 6.76
N TYR A 582 32.47 4.81 7.50
CA TYR A 582 32.83 3.39 7.50
C TYR A 582 32.21 2.62 6.32
N TRP A 583 33.05 1.98 5.53
CA TRP A 583 32.58 1.08 4.48
C TRP A 583 32.08 -0.25 5.08
N VAL A 584 30.75 -0.40 5.24
CA VAL A 584 30.15 -1.67 5.69
C VAL A 584 30.56 -2.80 4.77
N ARG A 585 31.00 -3.93 5.34
CA ARG A 585 31.34 -5.16 4.60
C ARG A 585 30.25 -6.19 4.84
N LYS A 586 29.94 -7.05 3.86
CA LYS A 586 28.86 -8.05 3.95
C LYS A 586 28.89 -8.89 5.25
N LYS A 587 30.08 -9.24 5.75
CA LYS A 587 30.25 -10.02 7.00
C LYS A 587 29.91 -9.26 8.29
N ASP A 588 29.93 -7.93 8.29
CA ASP A 588 29.57 -7.10 9.44
C ASP A 588 28.05 -6.99 9.63
N THR A 589 27.24 -7.44 8.67
CA THR A 589 25.77 -7.28 8.69
C THR A 589 25.06 -8.34 9.55
N LEU A 590 23.84 -8.02 10.03
CA LEU A 590 22.99 -8.94 10.82
C LEU A 590 22.63 -10.24 10.09
N ALA A 591 22.87 -10.34 8.78
CA ALA A 591 22.73 -11.57 8.01
C ALA A 591 23.75 -12.66 8.39
N PHE A 592 24.90 -12.28 8.96
CA PHE A 592 26.02 -13.19 9.23
C PHE A 592 26.58 -13.02 10.64
N SER A 593 26.66 -11.79 11.15
CA SER A 593 27.18 -11.49 12.50
C SER A 593 26.03 -11.29 13.50
N PRO A 594 25.89 -12.15 14.52
CA PRO A 594 24.98 -11.93 15.63
C PRO A 594 25.52 -10.83 16.57
N GLY A 595 24.72 -10.45 17.57
CA GLY A 595 25.10 -9.40 18.53
C GLY A 595 26.18 -9.84 19.51
N GLY A 596 27.03 -8.91 19.95
CA GLY A 596 28.01 -9.13 21.02
C GLY A 596 27.56 -8.48 22.33
N SER A 597 27.07 -7.24 22.22
CA SER A 597 26.25 -6.56 23.21
C SER A 597 24.99 -6.00 22.52
N ILE A 598 24.02 -5.58 23.33
CA ILE A 598 22.81 -4.88 22.90
C ILE A 598 22.52 -3.74 23.88
N SER A 599 21.67 -2.81 23.45
CA SER A 599 20.99 -1.87 24.35
C SER A 599 19.58 -2.39 24.65
N VAL A 600 19.11 -2.18 25.88
CA VAL A 600 17.69 -2.33 26.27
C VAL A 600 17.36 -1.30 27.36
N GLY A 601 16.12 -0.78 27.35
CA GLY A 601 15.68 0.29 28.27
C GLY A 601 14.50 1.08 27.71
N ALA A 602 14.21 2.24 28.30
CA ALA A 602 13.24 3.21 27.76
C ALA A 602 13.92 4.14 26.73
N GLU A 603 13.19 4.52 25.68
CA GLU A 603 13.62 5.51 24.68
C GLU A 603 12.42 6.38 24.32
N ARG A 604 12.46 7.64 24.77
CA ARG A 604 11.29 8.53 24.76
C ARG A 604 11.72 9.99 24.77
N ASP A 605 10.94 10.81 24.08
CA ASP A 605 11.11 12.25 24.04
C ASP A 605 10.88 12.89 25.41
N GLN A 606 11.62 13.98 25.65
CA GLN A 606 11.47 14.81 26.85
C GLN A 606 10.07 15.45 26.84
N THR A 607 9.34 15.35 27.97
CA THR A 607 7.99 15.91 28.06
C THR A 607 8.02 17.34 28.59
N TRP A 608 7.08 18.17 28.14
CA TRP A 608 6.98 19.55 28.56
C TRP A 608 6.46 19.69 30.00
N ALA A 609 6.92 20.72 30.69
CA ALA A 609 6.30 21.24 31.91
C ALA A 609 6.02 22.74 31.75
N PHE A 610 4.85 23.18 32.22
CA PHE A 610 4.48 24.59 32.27
C PHE A 610 4.65 25.11 33.68
N THR A 611 5.00 26.39 33.83
CA THR A 611 5.06 27.04 35.15
C THR A 611 4.09 28.19 35.24
N GLU A 612 3.64 28.56 36.44
CA GLU A 612 3.07 29.89 36.73
C GLU A 612 3.34 30.30 38.17
N THR A 613 3.37 31.61 38.39
CA THR A 613 3.49 32.22 39.72
C THR A 613 2.10 32.68 40.20
N ASP A 614 1.79 32.49 41.49
CA ASP A 614 0.58 33.07 42.09
C ASP A 614 0.72 34.58 42.40
N SER A 615 -0.35 35.21 42.88
CA SER A 615 -0.36 36.61 43.31
C SER A 615 0.48 36.92 44.56
N GLN A 616 1.08 35.90 45.18
CA GLN A 616 1.88 35.95 46.39
C GLN A 616 3.37 35.68 46.09
N GLY A 617 3.73 35.40 44.83
CA GLY A 617 5.10 35.12 44.40
C GLY A 617 5.53 33.65 44.48
N ASN A 618 4.62 32.72 44.79
CA ASN A 618 4.93 31.28 44.81
C ASN A 618 4.95 30.73 43.38
N LEU A 619 6.03 30.05 43.00
CA LEU A 619 6.14 29.36 41.71
C LEU A 619 5.49 27.97 41.78
N PHE A 620 4.77 27.60 40.73
CA PHE A 620 4.17 26.28 40.54
C PHE A 620 4.50 25.72 39.16
N MET A 621 4.47 24.39 39.04
CA MET A 621 4.74 23.62 37.83
C MET A 621 3.61 22.61 37.56
N LYS A 622 3.20 22.46 36.29
CA LYS A 622 2.31 21.40 35.78
C LYS A 622 3.10 20.46 34.87
N THR A 623 2.91 19.16 35.04
CA THR A 623 3.65 18.10 34.34
C THR A 623 2.72 17.20 33.51
N PHE A 624 3.31 16.44 32.57
CA PHE A 624 2.63 15.43 31.75
C PHE A 624 3.48 14.15 31.76
N LEU A 625 3.55 13.51 32.92
CA LEU A 625 4.43 12.38 33.22
C LEU A 625 3.72 11.02 33.13
N PRO A 626 4.47 9.93 32.89
CA PRO A 626 3.96 8.56 32.88
C PRO A 626 3.16 8.15 34.12
N ARG A 627 2.05 7.44 33.88
CA ARG A 627 1.21 6.79 34.89
C ARG A 627 1.66 5.34 35.09
N ILE A 628 2.73 5.19 35.86
CA ILE A 628 3.28 3.89 36.26
C ILE A 628 2.31 3.19 37.23
N PRO A 629 2.17 1.85 37.21
CA PRO A 629 1.42 1.14 38.24
C PRO A 629 2.11 1.24 39.62
N ASP A 630 1.32 1.29 40.69
CA ASP A 630 1.80 1.66 42.03
C ASP A 630 1.15 0.88 43.19
N THR A 631 0.49 -0.24 42.91
CA THR A 631 -0.19 -1.06 43.93
C THR A 631 0.81 -1.71 44.88
N PHE A 632 1.95 -2.18 44.38
CA PHE A 632 2.98 -2.88 45.14
C PHE A 632 4.24 -2.01 45.32
N ASN A 633 5.08 -2.31 46.32
CA ASN A 633 6.36 -1.61 46.42
C ASN A 633 7.32 -2.02 45.30
N LEU A 634 7.40 -3.32 45.07
CA LEU A 634 8.10 -3.93 43.93
C LEU A 634 7.01 -4.30 42.93
N GLU A 635 6.75 -3.37 42.03
CA GLU A 635 5.70 -3.47 41.02
C GLU A 635 6.26 -4.20 39.78
N PRO A 636 5.73 -5.39 39.40
CA PRO A 636 6.29 -6.18 38.31
C PRO A 636 6.23 -5.44 36.96
N PHE A 637 7.34 -5.32 36.24
CA PHE A 637 7.42 -4.49 35.02
C PHE A 637 7.88 -5.25 33.76
N THR A 638 9.01 -5.95 33.81
CA THR A 638 9.43 -6.82 32.71
C THR A 638 10.06 -8.09 33.25
N LEU A 639 9.58 -9.24 32.80
CA LEU A 639 9.75 -10.54 33.45
C LEU A 639 10.42 -11.55 32.52
N SER A 640 11.10 -12.54 33.09
CA SER A 640 11.77 -13.64 32.35
C SER A 640 12.73 -13.14 31.25
N SER A 641 13.42 -12.02 31.49
CA SER A 641 14.31 -11.37 30.50
C SER A 641 15.49 -12.28 30.16
N ARG A 642 15.63 -12.66 28.89
CA ARG A 642 16.54 -13.74 28.44
C ARG A 642 17.41 -13.37 27.25
N SER A 643 18.48 -14.13 27.11
CA SER A 643 19.38 -14.16 25.96
C SER A 643 19.46 -15.57 25.36
N TYR A 644 19.58 -15.64 24.03
CA TYR A 644 19.52 -16.86 23.23
C TYR A 644 20.89 -17.13 22.59
N SER A 645 21.36 -18.36 22.73
CA SER A 645 22.74 -18.77 22.45
C SER A 645 22.89 -19.57 21.15
N VAL A 646 24.13 -19.85 20.76
CA VAL A 646 24.42 -20.71 19.59
C VAL A 646 23.81 -22.11 19.72
N GLU A 647 23.66 -22.62 20.95
CA GLU A 647 22.99 -23.88 21.26
C GLU A 647 21.50 -23.85 20.87
N TYR A 648 20.81 -22.75 21.15
CA TYR A 648 19.43 -22.54 20.72
C TYR A 648 19.33 -22.47 19.19
N TYR A 649 20.19 -21.69 18.52
CA TYR A 649 20.20 -21.60 17.05
C TYR A 649 20.47 -22.97 16.40
N ASN A 650 21.46 -23.71 16.89
CA ASN A 650 21.86 -25.03 16.37
C ASN A 650 20.74 -26.09 16.51
N ASN A 651 19.89 -26.02 17.54
CA ASN A 651 18.73 -26.91 17.73
C ASN A 651 17.77 -26.93 16.52
N PHE A 652 17.68 -25.82 15.78
CA PHE A 652 16.81 -25.70 14.59
C PHE A 652 17.53 -25.97 13.26
N VAL A 653 18.87 -26.11 13.24
CA VAL A 653 19.66 -26.22 11.99
C VAL A 653 19.27 -27.46 11.19
N SER A 654 19.13 -28.62 11.86
CA SER A 654 18.72 -29.87 11.21
C SER A 654 17.35 -29.74 10.53
N PHE A 655 16.37 -29.18 11.26
CA PHE A 655 15.01 -28.98 10.75
C PHE A 655 14.98 -28.05 9.53
N PHE A 656 15.63 -26.88 9.58
CA PHE A 656 15.54 -25.92 8.48
C PHE A 656 16.49 -26.19 7.29
N ASN A 657 17.49 -27.06 7.41
CA ASN A 657 18.48 -27.27 6.35
C ASN A 657 18.57 -28.73 5.85
N THR A 658 17.65 -29.61 6.27
CA THR A 658 17.56 -31.01 5.80
C THR A 658 16.09 -31.45 5.66
N SER A 659 15.86 -32.66 5.17
CA SER A 659 14.53 -33.30 5.17
C SER A 659 14.00 -33.72 6.56
N ALA A 660 14.71 -33.42 7.65
CA ALA A 660 14.30 -33.74 9.02
C ALA A 660 12.91 -33.16 9.37
N ASP A 661 12.12 -33.97 10.08
CA ASP A 661 10.80 -33.63 10.57
C ASP A 661 10.86 -32.68 11.78
N ILE A 662 9.81 -31.90 12.00
CA ILE A 662 9.70 -30.93 13.09
C ILE A 662 9.80 -31.56 14.49
N SER A 663 9.47 -32.86 14.64
CA SER A 663 9.67 -33.63 15.87
C SER A 663 11.14 -33.83 16.28
N THR A 664 12.09 -33.54 15.38
CA THR A 664 13.53 -33.55 15.70
C THR A 664 14.00 -32.31 16.49
N VAL A 665 13.20 -31.25 16.54
CA VAL A 665 13.50 -30.02 17.29
C VAL A 665 13.19 -30.22 18.77
N ASN A 666 14.17 -30.02 19.65
CA ASN A 666 13.90 -30.04 21.09
C ASN A 666 13.14 -28.78 21.49
N LEU A 667 11.86 -28.92 21.87
CA LEU A 667 11.02 -27.82 22.34
C LEU A 667 11.08 -27.58 23.86
N SER A 668 12.00 -28.22 24.59
CA SER A 668 12.29 -27.93 26.01
C SER A 668 13.26 -26.74 26.14
N LEU A 669 12.86 -25.59 25.57
CA LEU A 669 13.78 -24.51 25.19
C LEU A 669 14.41 -23.71 26.34
N ASN A 670 13.79 -23.67 27.53
CA ASN A 670 14.30 -22.96 28.72
C ASN A 670 15.80 -23.25 28.99
N ASN A 671 16.20 -24.53 28.88
CA ASN A 671 17.56 -24.97 29.12
C ASN A 671 18.61 -24.43 28.12
N LEU A 672 18.19 -23.93 26.96
CA LEU A 672 19.04 -23.36 25.90
C LEU A 672 19.13 -21.80 25.97
N THR A 673 18.43 -21.21 26.95
CA THR A 673 18.41 -19.76 27.22
C THR A 673 19.17 -19.40 28.48
N HIS A 674 19.72 -18.18 28.54
CA HIS A 674 20.50 -17.67 29.67
C HIS A 674 19.91 -16.33 30.16
N PRO A 675 20.12 -15.94 31.44
CA PRO A 675 19.65 -14.64 31.93
C PRO A 675 20.19 -13.49 31.07
N LEU A 676 19.35 -12.52 30.73
CA LEU A 676 19.85 -11.24 30.19
C LEU A 676 20.49 -10.45 31.34
N ALA A 677 21.66 -9.86 31.16
CA ALA A 677 22.41 -9.21 32.24
C ALA A 677 21.91 -7.77 32.47
N ILE A 678 20.80 -7.59 33.19
CA ILE A 678 20.19 -6.29 33.46
C ILE A 678 20.86 -5.65 34.69
N SER A 679 21.62 -4.59 34.43
CA SER A 679 22.11 -3.68 35.46
C SER A 679 21.16 -2.50 35.63
N ALA A 680 20.68 -2.26 36.86
CA ALA A 680 20.28 -0.92 37.24
C ALA A 680 21.52 -0.02 37.22
N ARG A 681 21.41 1.23 36.75
CA ARG A 681 22.54 2.18 36.77
C ARG A 681 22.72 2.74 38.19
N THR A 682 23.35 1.97 39.07
CA THR A 682 23.49 2.20 40.52
C THR A 682 24.41 3.39 40.91
N GLY A 683 24.43 4.46 40.11
CA GLY A 683 25.18 5.69 40.36
C GLY A 683 24.70 6.93 39.60
N SER A 684 23.67 6.85 38.76
CA SER A 684 23.21 7.99 37.94
C SER A 684 22.09 8.80 38.60
N GLU A 685 22.50 9.64 39.56
CA GLU A 685 21.80 10.84 40.08
C GLU A 685 20.41 10.72 40.74
N ILE A 686 19.45 9.98 40.18
CA ILE A 686 18.11 9.82 40.76
C ILE A 686 18.12 8.65 41.76
N THR A 687 17.71 8.91 43.00
CA THR A 687 17.75 7.98 44.13
C THR A 687 16.38 7.66 44.72
N SER A 688 15.36 8.47 44.43
CA SER A 688 13.96 8.23 44.80
C SER A 688 13.00 8.67 43.69
N ALA A 689 11.79 8.09 43.64
CA ALA A 689 10.81 8.37 42.59
C ALA A 689 10.12 9.76 42.69
N ASP A 690 10.47 10.55 43.70
CA ASP A 690 10.00 11.93 43.90
C ASP A 690 11.10 12.96 43.55
N GLU A 691 12.30 12.49 43.21
CA GLU A 691 13.47 13.34 43.01
C GLU A 691 13.52 13.89 41.58
N ILE A 692 13.41 15.21 41.47
CA ILE A 692 13.59 15.98 40.23
C ILE A 692 14.91 16.74 40.37
N LYS A 693 15.86 16.45 39.48
CA LYS A 693 17.19 17.09 39.44
C LYS A 693 17.40 17.85 38.14
N PRO A 694 18.28 18.87 38.09
CA PRO A 694 18.64 19.52 36.83
C PRO A 694 19.20 18.48 35.87
N ASP A 695 18.83 18.54 34.60
CA ASP A 695 19.55 17.75 33.61
C ASP A 695 20.76 18.52 33.08
N THR A 696 21.92 17.90 33.18
CA THR A 696 23.21 18.46 32.75
C THR A 696 23.51 18.16 31.29
N ASP A 697 22.64 17.39 30.63
CA ASP A 697 22.76 17.05 29.22
C ASP A 697 22.23 18.20 28.34
N LEU A 698 23.14 19.04 27.86
CA LEU A 698 22.83 20.36 27.27
C LEU A 698 22.55 20.34 25.76
N ASP A 699 22.70 19.20 25.09
CA ASP A 699 22.49 19.07 23.64
C ASP A 699 21.08 19.53 23.24
N GLU A 700 21.02 20.34 22.18
CA GLU A 700 19.88 21.17 21.72
C GLU A 700 18.69 21.31 22.69
N PHE A 701 18.86 22.13 23.72
CA PHE A 701 17.70 22.66 24.45
C PHE A 701 16.87 23.56 23.50
N PRO A 702 15.60 23.26 23.17
CA PRO A 702 14.91 23.92 22.05
C PRO A 702 14.72 25.43 22.20
N TRP A 703 14.77 25.96 23.43
CA TRP A 703 14.72 27.40 23.72
C TRP A 703 16.06 28.14 23.51
N ALA A 704 17.18 27.45 23.28
CA ALA A 704 18.52 28.03 23.31
C ALA A 704 18.78 29.08 22.21
N ASP A 705 18.11 28.99 21.07
CA ASP A 705 18.17 29.98 19.98
C ASP A 705 16.99 30.96 19.97
N VAL A 706 16.09 30.87 20.96
CA VAL A 706 14.93 31.76 21.09
C VAL A 706 15.31 33.04 21.84
N SER A 707 15.38 34.15 21.11
CA SER A 707 15.71 35.46 21.67
C SER A 707 14.74 35.88 22.77
N GLY A 708 15.27 36.13 23.98
CA GLY A 708 14.51 36.54 25.16
C GLY A 708 14.04 35.41 26.09
N ALA A 709 14.37 34.14 25.80
CA ALA A 709 13.99 33.00 26.62
C ALA A 709 14.85 32.85 27.91
N THR A 710 14.50 33.58 28.98
CA THR A 710 15.09 33.36 30.31
C THR A 710 14.36 32.27 31.08
N ASP A 711 15.03 31.70 32.08
CA ASP A 711 14.45 30.80 33.11
C ASP A 711 13.79 29.53 32.55
N LYS A 712 14.19 29.15 31.32
CA LYS A 712 13.88 27.89 30.66
C LYS A 712 14.99 26.87 31.01
N TYR A 713 14.62 25.71 31.55
CA TYR A 713 15.56 24.71 32.09
C TYR A 713 15.20 23.28 31.67
N LYS A 714 16.18 22.37 31.70
CA LYS A 714 15.96 20.91 31.68
C LYS A 714 16.03 20.34 33.10
N PHE A 715 15.14 19.40 33.41
CA PHE A 715 15.22 18.55 34.61
C PHE A 715 15.07 17.08 34.21
N LYS A 716 15.68 16.18 34.98
CA LYS A 716 15.53 14.73 34.88
C LYS A 716 14.92 14.16 36.15
N LEU A 717 14.20 13.07 35.98
CA LEU A 717 13.52 12.32 37.01
C LEU A 717 13.29 10.89 36.54
N GLY A 718 12.99 9.97 37.45
CA GLY A 718 12.76 8.58 37.07
C GLY A 718 12.25 7.75 38.22
N VAL A 719 12.08 6.46 37.96
CA VAL A 719 11.75 5.46 38.98
C VAL A 719 12.93 4.51 39.15
N ASN A 720 13.24 4.14 40.39
CA ASN A 720 14.23 3.09 40.63
C ASN A 720 13.70 1.75 40.12
N VAL A 721 14.62 0.82 39.82
CA VAL A 721 14.26 -0.58 39.62
C VAL A 721 14.97 -1.49 40.62
N GLN A 722 14.38 -2.65 40.86
CA GLN A 722 15.04 -3.82 41.41
C GLN A 722 15.07 -4.91 40.34
N VAL A 723 16.20 -5.62 40.24
CA VAL A 723 16.37 -6.77 39.34
C VAL A 723 16.52 -8.05 40.19
N GLN A 724 15.93 -9.15 39.75
CA GLN A 724 16.03 -10.46 40.39
C GLN A 724 16.15 -11.57 39.33
N GLU A 725 17.06 -12.51 39.50
CA GLU A 725 17.10 -13.71 38.65
C GLU A 725 16.01 -14.72 39.09
N VAL A 726 15.22 -15.19 38.12
CA VAL A 726 14.12 -16.14 38.31
C VAL A 726 14.10 -17.12 37.14
N ASN A 727 14.23 -18.43 37.41
CA ASN A 727 14.11 -19.49 36.40
C ASN A 727 14.98 -19.29 35.13
N ARG A 728 16.25 -18.88 35.27
CA ARG A 728 17.18 -18.54 34.16
C ARG A 728 16.80 -17.32 33.31
N GLY A 729 15.85 -16.50 33.75
CA GLY A 729 15.61 -15.15 33.23
C GLY A 729 15.84 -14.09 34.31
N GLN A 730 15.82 -12.81 33.94
CA GLN A 730 15.78 -11.71 34.92
C GLN A 730 14.43 -11.00 34.93
N ASP A 731 13.85 -10.88 36.12
CA ASP A 731 12.70 -10.05 36.38
C ASP A 731 13.16 -8.66 36.84
N VAL A 732 12.49 -7.63 36.33
CA VAL A 732 12.68 -6.23 36.71
C VAL A 732 11.36 -5.70 37.27
N TYR A 733 11.48 -5.07 38.43
CA TYR A 733 10.39 -4.46 39.18
C TYR A 733 10.65 -2.96 39.30
N PHE A 734 9.62 -2.13 39.16
CA PHE A 734 9.73 -0.75 39.64
C PHE A 734 9.77 -0.77 41.17
N ASP A 735 10.77 -0.11 41.76
CA ASP A 735 10.98 -0.09 43.21
C ASP A 735 10.66 1.29 43.78
N TRP A 736 9.50 1.38 44.42
CA TRP A 736 9.02 2.60 45.07
C TRP A 736 9.75 2.90 46.40
N LYS A 737 10.79 2.16 46.79
CA LYS A 737 11.65 2.37 47.99
C LYS A 737 10.88 2.47 49.32
N ASN A 738 9.72 1.81 49.39
CA ASN A 738 8.71 1.86 50.44
C ASN A 738 8.11 3.25 50.68
N ASN A 739 8.16 4.15 49.68
CA ASN A 739 7.41 5.39 49.69
C ASN A 739 5.88 5.09 49.73
N ALA A 740 5.17 5.84 50.57
CA ALA A 740 3.71 5.84 50.65
C ALA A 740 3.09 6.74 49.56
N ASN A 741 3.77 7.83 49.21
CA ASN A 741 3.38 8.75 48.13
C ASN A 741 4.01 8.28 46.82
N ARG A 742 3.53 7.15 46.30
CA ARG A 742 3.95 6.64 44.98
C ARG A 742 3.41 7.53 43.87
N MET A 743 3.85 7.25 42.64
CA MET A 743 3.42 7.89 41.40
C MET A 743 3.77 9.37 41.24
N PHE A 744 4.15 9.81 40.04
CA PHE A 744 4.46 11.23 39.80
C PHE A 744 3.22 12.09 39.94
N ASN A 745 3.38 13.31 40.47
CA ASN A 745 2.25 14.23 40.61
C ASN A 745 2.09 15.10 39.36
N GLN A 746 0.86 15.52 39.05
CA GLN A 746 0.61 16.48 37.98
C GLN A 746 1.08 17.89 38.35
N TYR A 747 1.05 18.25 39.63
CA TYR A 747 1.32 19.61 40.11
C TYR A 747 2.38 19.66 41.22
N TYR A 748 3.30 20.61 41.11
CA TYR A 748 4.30 20.87 42.14
C TYR A 748 4.34 22.36 42.47
N LYS A 749 4.43 22.71 43.76
CA LYS A 749 4.98 24.00 44.18
C LYS A 749 6.50 23.90 44.09
N VAL A 750 7.12 24.88 43.47
CA VAL A 750 8.58 24.96 43.31
C VAL A 750 9.12 26.01 44.26
N ILE A 751 10.22 25.70 44.96
CA ILE A 751 11.02 26.67 45.70
C ILE A 751 12.36 26.83 44.96
N PRO A 752 12.54 27.92 44.20
CA PRO A 752 13.81 28.24 43.57
C PRO A 752 14.93 28.46 44.60
N ALA A 753 16.16 28.15 44.19
CA ALA A 753 17.38 28.42 44.95
C ALA A 753 18.40 29.18 44.08
N GLY A 754 19.54 29.57 44.64
CA GLY A 754 20.61 30.23 43.88
C GLY A 754 21.29 29.33 42.84
N GLU A 755 21.15 28.01 42.96
CA GLU A 755 21.69 26.99 42.05
C GLU A 755 20.58 25.98 41.74
N LEU A 756 20.46 25.54 40.48
CA LEU A 756 19.39 24.63 40.04
C LEU A 756 19.34 23.31 40.83
N VAL A 757 20.49 22.80 41.25
CA VAL A 757 20.60 21.54 42.03
C VAL A 757 19.96 21.62 43.42
N ASN A 758 19.67 22.83 43.91
CA ASN A 758 19.05 23.07 45.22
C ASN A 758 17.55 23.44 45.12
N TYR A 759 16.94 23.39 43.93
CA TYR A 759 15.50 23.63 43.75
C TYR A 759 14.68 22.53 44.45
N GLN A 760 13.61 22.90 45.13
CA GLN A 760 12.73 21.95 45.81
C GLN A 760 11.37 21.85 45.12
N PHE A 761 10.90 20.61 44.92
CA PHE A 761 9.65 20.30 44.23
C PHE A 761 8.67 19.64 45.20
N ILE A 762 7.69 20.40 45.68
CA ILE A 762 6.72 19.97 46.69
C ILE A 762 5.41 19.59 45.99
N ARG A 763 4.96 18.35 46.16
CA ARG A 763 3.67 17.87 45.63
C ARG A 763 2.51 18.72 46.16
N VAL A 764 1.63 19.18 45.28
CA VAL A 764 0.39 19.91 45.64
C VAL A 764 -0.81 19.40 44.83
N THR A 765 -2.03 19.71 45.26
CA THR A 765 -3.25 19.35 44.52
C THR A 765 -3.59 20.40 43.47
N GLU A 766 -4.53 20.08 42.57
CA GLU A 766 -5.07 21.08 41.65
C GLU A 766 -5.75 22.26 42.37
N ASN A 767 -6.24 22.09 43.60
CA ASN A 767 -6.86 23.20 44.34
C ASN A 767 -5.85 24.26 44.78
N ASP A 768 -4.57 23.88 44.93
CA ASP A 768 -3.51 24.73 45.47
C ASP A 768 -2.83 25.62 44.40
N VAL A 769 -3.05 25.36 43.12
CA VAL A 769 -2.33 26.02 42.01
C VAL A 769 -3.13 27.15 41.33
N PRO A 770 -2.46 28.16 40.73
CA PRO A 770 -3.12 29.23 39.98
C PRO A 770 -4.05 28.70 38.88
N ALA A 771 -5.22 29.32 38.71
CA ALA A 771 -6.17 28.95 37.66
C ALA A 771 -5.55 28.91 36.25
N LYS A 772 -4.65 29.85 35.96
CA LYS A 772 -3.90 29.94 34.69
C LYS A 772 -2.90 28.80 34.46
N LEU A 773 -2.48 28.09 35.52
CA LEU A 773 -1.67 26.88 35.37
C LEU A 773 -2.54 25.66 34.97
N LYS A 774 -3.78 25.62 35.45
CA LYS A 774 -4.73 24.51 35.17
C LYS A 774 -5.10 24.45 33.69
N THR A 775 -5.28 25.62 33.05
CA THR A 775 -5.69 25.75 31.65
C THR A 775 -4.66 25.25 30.62
N TYR A 776 -3.39 25.07 30.98
CA TYR A 776 -2.41 24.55 30.04
C TYR A 776 -2.70 23.09 29.66
N THR A 777 -2.63 22.81 28.36
CA THR A 777 -2.76 21.45 27.79
C THR A 777 -1.66 21.22 26.77
N ARG A 778 -1.20 19.97 26.67
CA ARG A 778 -0.41 19.51 25.52
C ARG A 778 -1.30 19.24 24.32
N GLU A 779 -0.68 19.35 23.17
CA GLU A 779 -1.18 19.07 21.84
C GLU A 779 -1.07 17.57 21.46
N ASN A 780 -1.92 17.14 20.54
CA ASN A 780 -1.74 15.95 19.71
C ASN A 780 -1.88 16.33 18.22
N ARG A 781 -1.58 15.41 17.30
CA ARG A 781 -1.81 15.58 15.86
C ARG A 781 -3.30 15.79 15.55
N THR A 782 -3.57 16.73 14.64
CA THR A 782 -4.90 17.02 14.07
C THR A 782 -5.48 15.83 13.30
N ASN A 783 -4.62 14.96 12.76
CA ASN A 783 -4.98 13.72 12.07
C ASN A 783 -3.89 12.67 12.31
N THR A 784 -4.30 11.42 12.55
CA THR A 784 -3.46 10.22 12.51
C THR A 784 -2.97 9.93 11.08
N TYR A 785 -2.15 8.88 10.85
CA TYR A 785 -1.72 8.51 9.50
C TYR A 785 -2.35 7.19 9.02
N SER A 786 -3.27 7.31 8.06
CA SER A 786 -3.75 6.21 7.22
C SER A 786 -2.71 5.87 6.17
N LEU A 787 -2.64 4.62 5.73
CA LEU A 787 -1.50 4.09 4.99
C LEU A 787 -1.96 3.36 3.75
N MET A 788 -1.76 4.06 2.64
CA MET A 788 -2.28 3.75 1.32
C MET A 788 -1.72 2.42 0.81
N PRO A 789 -2.51 1.61 0.08
CA PRO A 789 -2.00 0.39 -0.49
C PRO A 789 -0.90 0.63 -1.53
N HIS A 790 -0.17 -0.43 -1.84
CA HIS A 790 0.97 -0.43 -2.78
C HIS A 790 0.52 -0.40 -4.25
N VAL A 791 -0.39 0.52 -4.59
CA VAL A 791 -0.91 0.81 -5.94
C VAL A 791 -0.30 2.12 -6.46
N LYS A 792 0.05 2.17 -7.75
CA LYS A 792 0.58 3.40 -8.36
C LYS A 792 -0.56 4.29 -8.84
N THR A 793 -0.54 5.56 -8.45
CA THR A 793 -1.42 6.60 -9.02
C THR A 793 -0.73 7.39 -10.12
N THR A 794 -1.49 8.21 -10.83
CA THR A 794 -0.96 9.21 -11.79
C THR A 794 0.05 10.17 -11.15
N GLN A 795 -0.09 10.48 -9.85
CA GLN A 795 0.88 11.34 -9.13
C GLN A 795 2.16 10.58 -8.78
N ASP A 796 2.05 9.31 -8.42
CA ASP A 796 3.22 8.47 -8.14
C ASP A 796 4.05 8.26 -9.41
N ILE A 797 3.38 8.02 -10.55
CA ILE A 797 4.02 7.93 -11.87
C ILE A 797 4.72 9.25 -12.24
N ALA A 798 4.17 10.41 -11.89
CA ALA A 798 4.84 11.69 -12.11
C ALA A 798 6.12 11.83 -11.28
N LYS A 799 6.04 11.53 -9.97
CA LYS A 799 7.20 11.51 -9.04
C LYS A 799 8.29 10.52 -9.47
N GLU A 800 7.90 9.35 -10.00
CA GLU A 800 8.85 8.37 -10.54
C GLU A 800 9.59 8.87 -11.78
N ASN A 801 8.90 9.54 -12.71
CA ASN A 801 9.53 10.09 -13.92
C ASN A 801 10.50 11.25 -13.60
N GLU A 802 10.18 12.06 -12.59
CA GLU A 802 11.07 13.08 -12.03
C GLU A 802 12.32 12.45 -11.42
N ALA A 803 12.16 11.47 -10.52
CA ALA A 803 13.26 10.72 -9.92
C ALA A 803 14.18 10.04 -10.95
N ILE A 804 13.62 9.45 -12.02
CA ILE A 804 14.37 8.86 -13.13
C ILE A 804 15.17 9.94 -13.86
N THR A 805 14.54 11.09 -14.15
CA THR A 805 15.18 12.22 -14.84
C THR A 805 16.34 12.79 -14.02
N ASN A 806 16.15 13.03 -12.73
CA ASN A 806 17.17 13.59 -11.85
C ASN A 806 18.32 12.59 -11.66
N THR A 807 18.04 11.31 -11.41
CA THR A 807 19.10 10.29 -11.31
C THR A 807 19.89 10.14 -12.62
N LYS A 808 19.22 10.24 -13.78
CA LYS A 808 19.88 10.23 -15.09
C LYS A 808 20.78 11.45 -15.28
N ASN A 809 20.33 12.63 -14.91
CA ASN A 809 21.14 13.86 -14.98
C ASN A 809 22.35 13.82 -14.04
N LEU A 810 22.19 13.29 -12.83
CA LEU A 810 23.21 13.28 -11.77
C LEU A 810 24.31 12.24 -11.97
N PHE A 811 23.96 11.05 -12.48
CA PHE A 811 24.86 9.89 -12.56
C PHE A 811 25.11 9.39 -13.99
N ASN A 812 24.36 9.86 -14.99
CA ASN A 812 24.30 9.32 -16.35
C ASN A 812 23.97 7.81 -16.36
N VAL A 813 22.81 7.48 -15.80
CA VAL A 813 22.29 6.11 -15.62
C VAL A 813 20.79 6.09 -15.92
N ASP A 814 20.35 5.18 -16.78
CA ASP A 814 18.93 4.85 -16.90
C ASP A 814 18.50 4.01 -15.70
N THR A 815 17.53 4.51 -14.94
CA THR A 815 17.03 3.84 -13.74
C THR A 815 15.62 3.30 -13.96
N GLN A 816 15.30 2.22 -13.26
CA GLN A 816 13.95 1.65 -13.27
C GLN A 816 13.05 2.41 -12.27
N PRO A 817 11.76 2.60 -12.59
CA PRO A 817 10.78 3.12 -11.63
C PRO A 817 10.62 2.19 -10.43
N LEU A 818 10.00 2.68 -9.36
CA LEU A 818 9.78 1.89 -8.15
C LEU A 818 8.86 0.70 -8.45
N ASP A 819 9.28 -0.48 -8.02
CA ASP A 819 8.56 -1.72 -8.28
C ASP A 819 7.55 -1.99 -7.16
N PHE A 820 6.27 -2.09 -7.50
CA PHE A 820 5.22 -2.55 -6.59
C PHE A 820 4.54 -3.83 -7.09
N SER A 821 5.07 -4.48 -8.13
CA SER A 821 4.44 -5.64 -8.80
C SER A 821 4.30 -6.88 -7.90
N CYS A 822 5.16 -7.03 -6.89
CA CYS A 822 5.05 -8.06 -5.86
C CYS A 822 3.76 -7.96 -5.03
N TRP A 823 3.13 -6.78 -4.96
CA TRP A 823 1.84 -6.56 -4.29
C TRP A 823 0.63 -6.77 -5.22
N VAL A 824 0.83 -7.26 -6.44
CA VAL A 824 -0.25 -7.78 -7.29
C VAL A 824 -0.63 -9.18 -6.79
N CYS A 825 -1.92 -9.53 -6.88
CA CYS A 825 -2.37 -10.89 -6.60
C CYS A 825 -2.36 -11.73 -7.87
N ASP A 826 -1.61 -12.83 -7.86
CA ASP A 826 -1.62 -13.83 -8.92
C ASP A 826 -2.05 -15.17 -8.33
N ILE A 827 -3.19 -15.67 -8.81
CA ILE A 827 -3.83 -16.90 -8.34
C ILE A 827 -2.96 -18.13 -8.70
N SER A 828 -2.22 -18.08 -9.80
CA SER A 828 -1.28 -19.14 -10.21
C SER A 828 -0.06 -19.20 -9.28
N ASN A 829 0.41 -18.03 -8.83
CA ASN A 829 1.43 -17.86 -7.80
C ASN A 829 0.82 -17.74 -6.39
N GLY A 830 -0.15 -18.60 -6.06
CA GLY A 830 -0.52 -18.86 -4.66
C GLY A 830 -1.11 -17.70 -3.86
N CYS A 831 -1.65 -16.66 -4.51
CA CYS A 831 -2.38 -15.57 -3.85
C CYS A 831 -3.91 -15.81 -3.85
N ASP A 832 -4.56 -15.46 -2.74
CA ASP A 832 -6.02 -15.44 -2.58
C ASP A 832 -6.56 -14.07 -3.03
N PRO A 833 -7.34 -13.96 -4.12
CA PRO A 833 -7.77 -12.67 -4.66
C PRO A 833 -8.75 -11.93 -3.73
N THR A 834 -9.45 -12.66 -2.85
CA THR A 834 -10.38 -12.09 -1.86
C THR A 834 -9.62 -11.23 -0.86
N VAL A 835 -9.74 -9.91 -1.01
CA VAL A 835 -9.45 -8.94 0.04
C VAL A 835 -10.44 -9.15 1.19
N ARG A 836 -9.96 -8.97 2.41
CA ARG A 836 -10.69 -9.11 3.67
C ARG A 836 -10.39 -7.89 4.52
N GLU A 837 -11.35 -7.48 5.32
CA GLU A 837 -11.17 -6.36 6.25
C GLU A 837 -11.40 -6.81 7.69
N THR A 838 -10.86 -6.02 8.61
CA THR A 838 -11.04 -6.14 10.06
C THR A 838 -10.87 -4.74 10.66
N THR A 839 -11.48 -4.47 11.82
CA THR A 839 -11.44 -3.16 12.46
C THR A 839 -10.98 -3.32 13.91
N LEU A 840 -9.92 -2.63 14.30
CA LEU A 840 -9.37 -2.63 15.65
C LEU A 840 -10.26 -1.89 16.65
N ASP A 841 -10.01 -2.09 17.95
CA ASP A 841 -10.67 -1.37 19.05
C ASP A 841 -10.46 0.16 18.94
N ASP A 842 -9.29 0.61 18.45
CA ASP A 842 -9.00 2.03 18.17
C ASP A 842 -9.64 2.57 16.87
N GLY A 843 -10.48 1.76 16.22
CA GLY A 843 -11.19 2.08 14.99
C GLY A 843 -10.36 1.92 13.70
N SER A 844 -9.09 1.54 13.78
CA SER A 844 -8.26 1.30 12.58
C SER A 844 -8.82 0.15 11.75
N LYS A 845 -9.18 0.39 10.48
CA LYS A 845 -9.49 -0.69 9.53
C LYS A 845 -8.21 -1.22 8.91
N ILE A 846 -8.09 -2.53 8.77
CA ILE A 846 -6.96 -3.20 8.12
C ILE A 846 -7.49 -4.06 6.98
N SER A 847 -7.13 -3.73 5.75
CA SER A 847 -7.43 -4.51 4.55
C SER A 847 -6.27 -5.49 4.29
N TYR A 848 -6.54 -6.78 4.16
CA TYR A 848 -5.54 -7.84 4.02
C TYR A 848 -6.02 -8.97 3.09
N ARG A 849 -5.12 -9.84 2.63
CA ARG A 849 -5.48 -11.09 1.91
C ARG A 849 -4.49 -12.21 2.18
N TRP A 850 -4.80 -13.42 1.73
CA TRP A 850 -3.98 -14.61 2.01
C TRP A 850 -3.00 -14.91 0.88
N TYR A 851 -1.77 -15.26 1.26
CA TYR A 851 -0.74 -15.75 0.35
C TYR A 851 -0.21 -17.09 0.85
N LYS A 852 0.18 -18.00 -0.05
CA LYS A 852 1.10 -19.09 0.32
C LYS A 852 2.40 -18.49 0.86
N PHE A 853 2.99 -19.10 1.88
CA PHE A 853 4.20 -18.61 2.51
C PHE A 853 5.32 -18.35 1.48
N LYS A 854 5.55 -19.27 0.54
CA LYS A 854 6.60 -19.15 -0.48
C LYS A 854 6.34 -18.12 -1.58
N ASP A 855 5.09 -17.69 -1.75
CA ASP A 855 4.64 -16.79 -2.80
C ASP A 855 4.28 -15.39 -2.25
N GLN A 856 4.72 -15.08 -1.01
CA GLN A 856 4.64 -13.74 -0.44
C GLN A 856 5.38 -12.70 -1.29
N PRO A 857 4.96 -11.42 -1.28
CA PRO A 857 5.56 -10.35 -2.08
C PRO A 857 7.11 -10.26 -2.00
N THR A 858 7.68 -10.42 -0.81
CA THR A 858 9.14 -10.47 -0.59
C THR A 858 9.85 -11.52 -1.47
N PHE A 859 9.27 -12.71 -1.65
CA PHE A 859 9.88 -13.76 -2.46
C PHE A 859 9.81 -13.46 -3.97
N HIS A 860 8.80 -12.75 -4.47
CA HIS A 860 8.70 -12.36 -5.88
C HIS A 860 9.94 -11.61 -6.35
N LYS A 861 10.42 -10.65 -5.54
CA LYS A 861 11.61 -9.87 -5.88
C LYS A 861 12.92 -10.62 -5.54
N LEU A 862 12.96 -11.42 -4.47
CA LEU A 862 14.15 -12.23 -4.16
C LEU A 862 14.43 -13.34 -5.20
N LYS A 863 13.40 -13.85 -5.90
CA LYS A 863 13.57 -14.68 -7.11
C LYS A 863 14.34 -13.95 -8.22
N ILE A 864 14.17 -12.63 -8.37
CA ILE A 864 14.80 -11.80 -9.41
C ILE A 864 16.23 -11.42 -9.01
N ASP A 865 16.43 -10.94 -7.78
CA ASP A 865 17.74 -10.48 -7.30
C ASP A 865 18.70 -11.65 -6.96
N PHE A 866 18.18 -12.80 -6.54
CA PHE A 866 18.98 -13.97 -6.12
C PHE A 866 18.41 -15.31 -6.67
N PRO A 867 18.28 -15.48 -8.00
CA PRO A 867 17.64 -16.64 -8.63
C PRO A 867 18.33 -17.97 -8.35
N THR A 868 19.63 -17.95 -8.03
CA THR A 868 20.41 -19.15 -7.64
C THR A 868 20.18 -19.59 -6.20
N ILE A 869 19.51 -18.76 -5.38
CA ILE A 869 19.15 -19.04 -3.99
C ILE A 869 17.67 -19.39 -3.92
N TYR A 870 16.80 -18.50 -4.41
CA TYR A 870 15.35 -18.63 -4.34
C TYR A 870 14.78 -19.36 -5.56
N THR A 871 15.28 -20.58 -5.79
CA THR A 871 14.70 -21.50 -6.77
C THR A 871 13.38 -22.07 -6.27
N ASP A 872 12.44 -22.41 -7.17
CA ASP A 872 11.14 -22.96 -6.78
C ASP A 872 11.25 -24.23 -5.90
N PRO A 873 12.15 -25.21 -6.16
CA PRO A 873 12.32 -26.37 -5.27
C PRO A 873 12.80 -26.00 -3.85
N TYR A 874 13.58 -24.93 -3.69
CA TYR A 874 13.99 -24.45 -2.37
C TYR A 874 12.86 -23.69 -1.66
N LEU A 875 12.04 -22.97 -2.41
CA LEU A 875 10.85 -22.29 -1.91
C LEU A 875 9.72 -23.27 -1.53
N ASP A 876 9.52 -24.35 -2.30
CA ASP A 876 8.64 -25.48 -1.94
C ASP A 876 9.14 -26.22 -0.69
N PHE A 877 10.46 -26.34 -0.52
CA PHE A 877 11.04 -26.86 0.72
C PHE A 877 10.74 -25.96 1.92
N LEU A 878 10.91 -24.63 1.80
CA LEU A 878 10.58 -23.70 2.89
C LEU A 878 9.07 -23.68 3.19
N GLN A 879 8.21 -23.73 2.16
CA GLN A 879 6.76 -23.89 2.27
C GLN A 879 6.40 -25.11 3.14
N ALA A 880 6.96 -26.28 2.86
CA ALA A 880 6.70 -27.52 3.60
C ALA A 880 7.20 -27.46 5.07
N LYS A 881 8.19 -26.62 5.39
CA LYS A 881 8.62 -26.37 6.78
C LYS A 881 7.64 -25.47 7.52
N VAL A 882 7.14 -24.42 6.85
CA VAL A 882 6.14 -23.51 7.43
C VAL A 882 4.79 -24.22 7.61
N GLU A 883 4.42 -25.15 6.73
CA GLU A 883 3.26 -26.04 6.91
C GLU A 883 3.39 -26.90 8.19
N GLN A 884 4.55 -27.52 8.43
CA GLN A 884 4.81 -28.25 9.68
C GLN A 884 4.76 -27.34 10.92
N MET A 885 5.25 -26.09 10.82
CA MET A 885 5.16 -25.10 11.90
C MET A 885 3.70 -24.73 12.20
N HIS A 886 2.88 -24.54 11.15
CA HIS A 886 1.45 -24.22 11.24
C HIS A 886 0.65 -25.33 11.92
N GLU A 887 1.07 -26.59 11.74
CA GLU A 887 0.50 -27.76 12.41
C GLU A 887 0.93 -27.93 13.88
N ASN A 888 2.22 -27.70 14.20
CA ASN A 888 2.84 -28.27 15.41
C ASN A 888 3.36 -27.24 16.44
N TRP A 889 3.54 -25.96 16.07
CA TRP A 889 4.12 -24.95 16.95
C TRP A 889 3.11 -24.00 17.57
N TYR A 890 2.02 -23.68 16.87
CA TYR A 890 0.93 -22.90 17.46
C TYR A 890 0.10 -23.79 18.39
N ASN A 891 -0.44 -23.18 19.46
CA ASN A 891 -1.02 -23.82 20.64
C ASN A 891 0.04 -24.40 21.61
N SER A 892 0.28 -23.66 22.71
CA SER A 892 0.93 -24.16 23.93
C SER A 892 2.39 -24.66 23.81
N LYS A 893 3.17 -24.18 22.83
CA LYS A 893 4.62 -24.32 22.82
C LYS A 893 5.27 -23.06 23.40
N ASP A 894 6.03 -23.22 24.47
CA ASP A 894 6.66 -22.10 25.17
C ASP A 894 8.05 -21.80 24.59
N PHE A 895 8.09 -20.86 23.65
CA PHE A 895 9.34 -20.38 23.03
C PHE A 895 10.10 -19.37 23.89
N LEU A 896 9.39 -18.63 24.76
CA LEU A 896 9.93 -17.48 25.50
C LEU A 896 10.19 -17.76 26.98
N SER A 897 9.86 -18.97 27.45
CA SER A 897 9.94 -19.43 28.84
C SER A 897 9.08 -18.57 29.78
N ARG A 898 7.77 -18.76 29.66
CA ARG A 898 6.70 -17.96 30.28
C ARG A 898 6.80 -17.91 31.81
N PRO A 899 6.86 -16.71 32.43
CA PRO A 899 6.79 -16.57 33.88
C PRO A 899 5.37 -16.87 34.37
N THR A 900 5.24 -17.67 35.42
CA THR A 900 3.95 -18.03 36.02
C THR A 900 3.56 -17.12 37.18
N THR A 901 4.55 -16.60 37.92
CA THR A 901 4.36 -15.68 39.04
C THR A 901 5.46 -14.63 39.10
N ALA A 902 5.12 -13.39 39.48
CA ALA A 902 6.07 -12.33 39.82
C ALA A 902 5.70 -11.74 41.19
N ASN A 903 6.67 -11.57 42.09
CA ASN A 903 6.44 -11.16 43.48
C ASN A 903 5.29 -11.94 44.20
N GLY A 904 5.16 -13.24 43.93
CA GLY A 904 4.10 -14.12 44.45
C GLY A 904 2.70 -13.95 43.82
N ILE A 905 2.53 -12.98 42.91
CA ILE A 905 1.30 -12.72 42.17
C ILE A 905 1.30 -13.54 40.88
N ALA A 906 0.16 -14.14 40.51
CA ALA A 906 0.05 -14.92 39.26
C ALA A 906 0.07 -14.01 38.02
N VAL A 907 1.01 -14.24 37.10
CA VAL A 907 1.16 -13.47 35.87
C VAL A 907 -0.07 -13.65 34.98
N LYS A 908 -0.56 -12.54 34.41
CA LYS A 908 -1.62 -12.52 33.40
C LYS A 908 -0.99 -12.18 32.06
N LEU A 909 -1.35 -12.90 31.00
CA LEU A 909 -0.98 -12.50 29.65
C LEU A 909 -1.96 -11.47 29.14
N ALA A 910 -1.44 -10.47 28.42
CA ALA A 910 -2.25 -9.56 27.65
C ALA A 910 -2.95 -10.30 26.50
N GLU A 911 -4.11 -9.80 26.10
CA GLU A 911 -4.78 -10.12 24.85
C GLU A 911 -4.31 -9.12 23.80
N ILE A 912 -3.77 -9.63 22.68
CA ILE A 912 -3.65 -8.85 21.44
C ILE A 912 -5.07 -8.48 21.02
N ASP A 913 -5.27 -7.34 20.35
CA ASP A 913 -6.57 -6.96 19.79
C ASP A 913 -7.17 -8.16 19.01
N ASN A 914 -8.38 -8.58 19.39
CA ASN A 914 -8.99 -9.79 18.84
C ASN A 914 -9.25 -9.68 17.34
N ASN A 915 -9.33 -8.46 16.80
CA ASN A 915 -9.52 -8.19 15.38
C ASN A 915 -8.22 -8.38 14.56
N LEU A 916 -7.06 -8.47 15.22
CA LEU A 916 -5.81 -8.97 14.60
C LEU A 916 -5.74 -10.51 14.59
N ILE A 917 -6.55 -11.20 15.39
CA ILE A 917 -6.59 -12.67 15.46
C ILE A 917 -7.54 -13.21 14.38
N VAL A 918 -6.96 -13.83 13.35
CA VAL A 918 -7.71 -14.29 12.17
C VAL A 918 -7.80 -15.80 12.08
N THR A 919 -8.93 -16.28 11.54
CA THR A 919 -9.10 -17.69 11.17
C THR A 919 -8.75 -17.86 9.68
N PRO A 920 -7.84 -18.78 9.31
CA PRO A 920 -7.59 -19.11 7.91
C PRO A 920 -8.87 -19.53 7.16
N PRO A 921 -9.04 -19.13 5.89
CA PRO A 921 -10.07 -19.68 5.02
C PRO A 921 -9.94 -21.21 4.87
N THR A 922 -11.04 -21.89 4.59
CA THR A 922 -11.08 -23.34 4.34
C THR A 922 -10.07 -23.74 3.25
N GLY A 923 -9.23 -24.73 3.53
CA GLY A 923 -8.15 -25.17 2.64
C GLY A 923 -6.88 -24.29 2.66
N LYS A 924 -6.83 -23.26 3.54
CA LYS A 924 -5.68 -22.37 3.75
C LYS A 924 -5.13 -22.44 5.18
N GLU A 925 -5.49 -23.47 5.95
CA GLU A 925 -5.16 -23.59 7.38
C GLU A 925 -3.66 -23.80 7.67
N LYS A 926 -2.89 -24.19 6.65
CA LYS A 926 -1.45 -24.53 6.75
C LYS A 926 -0.71 -23.95 5.55
N GLY A 927 0.46 -23.38 5.77
CA GLY A 927 1.30 -22.83 4.71
C GLY A 927 0.78 -21.55 4.04
N TRP A 928 -0.31 -20.95 4.55
CA TRP A 928 -0.80 -19.64 4.10
C TRP A 928 -0.75 -18.61 5.23
N VAL A 929 -0.61 -17.34 4.85
CA VAL A 929 -0.36 -16.21 5.74
C VAL A 929 -1.22 -14.99 5.35
N PRO A 930 -1.79 -14.24 6.31
CA PRO A 930 -2.48 -12.99 6.06
C PRO A 930 -1.44 -11.86 5.84
N ILE A 931 -1.51 -11.21 4.69
CA ILE A 931 -0.65 -10.09 4.31
C ILE A 931 -1.50 -8.82 4.21
N VAL A 932 -1.15 -7.81 5.01
CA VAL A 932 -1.83 -6.51 5.00
C VAL A 932 -1.51 -5.76 3.72
N LEU A 933 -2.54 -5.16 3.13
CA LEU A 933 -2.48 -4.33 1.93
C LEU A 933 -2.50 -2.83 2.30
N SER A 934 -3.32 -2.44 3.27
CA SER A 934 -3.56 -1.06 3.70
C SER A 934 -4.09 -0.96 5.13
N VAL A 935 -3.96 0.23 5.73
CA VAL A 935 -4.60 0.58 7.02
C VAL A 935 -5.30 1.93 6.90
N GLU A 936 -6.59 2.00 7.18
CA GLU A 936 -7.32 3.27 7.34
C GLU A 936 -7.46 3.58 8.83
N MET A 937 -6.83 4.66 9.30
CA MET A 937 -7.05 5.19 10.64
C MET A 937 -8.31 6.07 10.66
N PRO A 938 -9.08 6.10 11.76
CA PRO A 938 -10.13 7.09 11.96
C PRO A 938 -9.58 8.50 11.77
N TYR A 939 -10.23 9.27 10.88
CA TYR A 939 -9.82 10.63 10.50
C TYR A 939 -8.36 10.76 10.01
N GLY A 940 -7.73 9.66 9.60
CA GLY A 940 -6.31 9.67 9.25
C GLY A 940 -6.02 10.34 7.91
N LYS A 941 -4.93 11.10 7.85
CA LYS A 941 -4.36 11.54 6.58
C LYS A 941 -3.67 10.35 5.92
N TRP A 942 -4.03 10.04 4.68
CA TRP A 942 -3.31 9.04 3.89
C TRP A 942 -1.87 9.49 3.60
N ILE A 943 -0.90 8.65 3.97
CA ILE A 943 0.48 8.72 3.47
C ILE A 943 0.47 8.20 2.04
N THR A 944 0.61 9.12 1.10
CA THR A 944 0.72 8.81 -0.33
C THR A 944 2.16 8.74 -0.80
N ASP A 945 3.13 9.15 0.02
CA ASP A 945 4.49 9.37 -0.44
C ASP A 945 5.25 8.10 -0.83
N VAL A 946 5.69 8.13 -2.08
CA VAL A 946 6.48 7.12 -2.81
C VAL A 946 7.89 7.65 -3.11
N VAL A 947 8.22 8.87 -2.67
CA VAL A 947 9.47 9.56 -3.06
C VAL A 947 10.70 8.82 -2.54
N ASN A 948 11.35 8.12 -3.46
CA ASN A 948 12.68 7.55 -3.33
C ASN A 948 13.44 7.78 -4.64
N SER A 949 14.05 8.96 -4.78
CA SER A 949 15.03 9.31 -5.82
C SER A 949 16.39 8.61 -5.59
N ARG A 950 16.35 7.36 -5.13
CA ARG A 950 17.47 6.62 -4.52
C ARG A 950 18.12 7.44 -3.39
N GLY A 951 17.30 7.85 -2.44
CA GLY A 951 17.64 8.79 -1.38
C GLY A 951 18.89 8.39 -0.59
N GLY A 952 19.64 9.41 -0.15
CA GLY A 952 20.82 9.25 0.70
C GLY A 952 20.49 8.73 2.11
N PRO A 953 21.51 8.65 2.99
CA PRO A 953 21.34 8.21 4.37
C PRO A 953 20.31 9.06 5.11
N ASN A 954 20.49 10.37 4.98
CA ASN A 954 19.70 11.38 5.63
C ASN A 954 18.70 11.90 4.60
N ASP A 955 17.40 11.69 4.85
CA ASP A 955 16.32 12.33 4.08
C ASP A 955 16.43 13.87 4.13
N GLU A 956 17.32 14.46 4.95
CA GLU A 956 17.48 15.91 5.15
C GLU A 956 18.44 16.60 4.18
N ASN A 957 19.54 15.98 3.76
CA ASN A 957 20.58 16.65 2.96
C ASN A 957 20.50 16.39 1.45
N ILE A 958 19.92 15.26 1.02
CA ILE A 958 19.57 14.99 -0.39
C ILE A 958 18.06 15.15 -0.57
N LYS A 959 17.51 16.27 -0.07
CA LYS A 959 16.07 16.59 -0.07
C LYS A 959 15.65 17.54 -1.21
N ASP A 960 16.62 18.23 -1.81
CA ASP A 960 16.43 19.32 -2.79
C ASP A 960 16.84 18.96 -4.25
N TYR A 961 17.19 17.69 -4.56
CA TYR A 961 17.77 17.26 -5.84
C TYR A 961 17.26 15.92 -6.39
#